data_AF-A0A1G7IIJ8-F1
#
_entry.id   AF-A0A1G7IIJ8-F1
#
_cell.length_a   1.000
_cell.length_b   1.000
_cell.length_c   1.000
_cell.angle_alpha   90.00
_cell.angle_beta   90.00
_cell.angle_gamma   90.00
#
_symmetry.space_group_name_H-M   'P 1'
#
loop_
_entity.id
_entity.type
_entity.pdbx_description
1 polymer ?
#
loop_
_entity_poly.entity_id
_entity_poly.type
_entity_poly.pdbx_seq_one_letter_code
_entity_poly.pdbx_strand_id
1 'polypeptide(L)'
;MRQGLALAAGVLAVLAAPAAAADRWQGSWGAAQVATGGYTAWPATRSRDVTLRQIVRVSAGGRRMRVLLSNVHGTEPLTIDAAAVALAPAPGTPRANTAQPLRFSGRASVTIAAGQERWSDAVGMTLPPAADVAVSLYLPRVPAPQTGHPGARATSFLSIGNHVTDVDLPGAEAVTRWYWLAGIDVEAARLAAIVAVGDSITDGYGVKPERNSRWTDVLAARLRGNASTRTIGLVNAGIGGNRVLNDGSGPRLIDRFQRDVLDRSGARWAILLEGVNDLGTLTRDAPATPAAHAELVRRITAAFTDMVAKAHARGIRVIGGTIMPMGGNDYYHPGPELEADRQAINRFIRESGTFDAVVDFDAVMRDPAAPDRLASQYDSGDHLHPSEAGYRAMGEAVPLGLFAPAAATPMALTFDDLPAHGPLPQGASRTKVVEQIAAALAAEKAPAFGFLNGGFGTDTPKDSAAAIAAWTGAGLALGSHGYAHAALDTLGAAGFAADLAQNEAVLRRVAKGDWHWFRYPFLNEGRDPDVREAARRSLAKGGYRIAAVTTSFADYDWNAPYAACTAKGDAGAVARLEAAYLADARASAAAARAAGGETPQVVLMHAGAFTARMLPRLLAMYRGMGFRFAPLAEVERAPFYAAAVDPSRPGPTASLPMPKPAGPPAGICQ
;
A
#
# COMPACT_ATOMS: atom_id res chain seq x y z
N MET A 1 -47.71 42.10 42.10
CA MET A 1 -47.72 41.19 40.94
C MET A 1 -46.41 41.33 40.18
N ARG A 2 -45.45 40.42 40.35
CA ARG A 2 -44.28 40.26 39.47
C ARG A 2 -44.08 38.76 39.29
N GLN A 3 -44.35 38.27 38.07
CA GLN A 3 -44.18 36.88 37.66
C GLN A 3 -42.70 36.63 37.34
N GLY A 4 -42.13 35.58 37.93
CA GLY A 4 -40.81 35.06 37.58
C GLY A 4 -40.95 33.89 36.61
N LEU A 5 -40.41 34.04 35.40
CA LEU A 5 -40.23 32.94 34.44
C LEU A 5 -39.00 32.11 34.85
N ALA A 6 -39.19 30.81 35.08
CA ALA A 6 -38.11 29.84 35.18
C ALA A 6 -37.82 29.26 33.79
N LEU A 7 -36.63 29.48 33.26
CA LEU A 7 -36.12 28.78 32.06
C LEU A 7 -35.58 27.41 32.47
N ALA A 8 -36.19 26.34 31.99
CA ALA A 8 -35.65 24.99 32.04
C ALA A 8 -34.66 24.78 30.88
N ALA A 9 -33.38 24.56 31.19
CA ALA A 9 -32.37 24.17 30.20
C ALA A 9 -32.43 22.65 29.97
N GLY A 10 -32.98 22.24 28.82
CA GLY A 10 -32.96 20.85 28.37
C GLY A 10 -31.57 20.46 27.86
N VAL A 11 -30.94 19.47 28.50
CA VAL A 11 -29.71 18.83 28.03
C VAL A 11 -30.07 17.91 26.86
N LEU A 12 -29.73 18.32 25.62
CA LEU A 12 -29.75 17.44 24.46
C LEU A 12 -28.57 16.47 24.55
N ALA A 13 -28.85 15.21 24.88
CA ALA A 13 -27.90 14.12 24.69
C ALA A 13 -27.78 13.84 23.18
N VAL A 14 -26.70 14.34 22.57
CA VAL A 14 -26.30 13.92 21.22
C VAL A 14 -25.75 12.50 21.33
N LEU A 15 -26.58 11.51 21.01
CA LEU A 15 -26.12 10.14 20.76
C LEU A 15 -25.19 10.20 19.53
N ALA A 16 -23.89 10.06 19.76
CA ALA A 16 -22.94 9.86 18.68
C ALA A 16 -23.34 8.59 17.92
N ALA A 17 -23.76 8.74 16.67
CA ALA A 17 -23.97 7.61 15.78
C ALA A 17 -22.67 6.79 15.73
N PRO A 18 -22.73 5.44 15.75
CA PRO A 18 -21.54 4.63 15.56
C PRO A 18 -20.92 5.06 14.23
N ALA A 19 -19.62 5.38 14.24
CA ALA A 19 -18.89 5.71 13.02
C ALA A 19 -19.19 4.62 11.99
N ALA A 20 -19.84 5.00 10.88
CA ALA A 20 -20.13 4.08 9.79
C ALA A 20 -18.83 3.36 9.46
N ALA A 21 -18.81 2.04 9.61
CA ALA A 21 -17.64 1.23 9.29
C ALA A 21 -17.20 1.63 7.88
N ALA A 22 -16.00 2.20 7.77
CA ALA A 22 -15.51 2.74 6.51
C ALA A 22 -15.65 1.65 5.43
N ASP A 23 -16.47 1.90 4.42
CA ASP A 23 -16.87 0.93 3.41
C ASP A 23 -15.63 0.39 2.68
N ARG A 24 -15.25 -0.87 2.97
CA ARG A 24 -13.96 -1.46 2.57
C ARG A 24 -14.04 -2.14 1.22
N TRP A 25 -14.08 -1.36 0.14
CA TRP A 25 -14.18 -1.88 -1.23
C TRP A 25 -12.85 -1.92 -1.98
N GLN A 26 -12.65 -2.99 -2.75
CA GLN A 26 -11.59 -3.07 -3.74
C GLN A 26 -12.13 -3.58 -5.08
N GLY A 27 -11.54 -3.09 -6.18
CA GLY A 27 -11.85 -3.58 -7.52
C GLY A 27 -11.45 -5.04 -7.68
N SER A 28 -12.38 -5.85 -8.17
CA SER A 28 -12.14 -7.26 -8.51
C SER A 28 -12.26 -7.54 -10.01
N TRP A 29 -13.00 -6.70 -10.72
CA TRP A 29 -13.06 -6.70 -12.16
C TRP A 29 -13.39 -5.28 -12.63
N GLY A 30 -12.99 -4.93 -13.85
CA GLY A 30 -13.42 -3.70 -14.50
C GLY A 30 -13.00 -3.67 -15.96
N ALA A 31 -13.59 -2.72 -16.69
CA ALA A 31 -13.28 -2.44 -18.08
C ALA A 31 -13.31 -0.93 -18.30
N ALA A 32 -12.34 -0.42 -19.08
CA ALA A 32 -12.36 0.96 -19.53
C ALA A 32 -13.50 1.18 -20.54
N GLN A 33 -14.21 2.29 -20.41
CA GLN A 33 -15.40 2.56 -21.22
C GLN A 33 -15.08 3.43 -22.44
N VAL A 34 -15.68 3.10 -23.58
CA VAL A 34 -15.64 3.86 -24.84
C VAL A 34 -17.06 4.10 -25.37
N ALA A 35 -17.20 5.11 -26.24
CA ALA A 35 -18.41 5.27 -27.04
C ALA A 35 -18.46 4.15 -28.09
N THR A 36 -19.60 3.47 -28.21
CA THR A 36 -19.77 2.43 -29.23
C THR A 36 -20.44 2.99 -30.48
N GLY A 37 -20.01 2.55 -31.66
CA GLY A 37 -20.57 2.96 -32.96
C GLY A 37 -20.16 2.03 -34.11
N GLY A 38 -20.78 2.22 -35.29
CA GLY A 38 -20.50 1.41 -36.47
C GLY A 38 -20.68 -0.09 -36.21
N TYR A 39 -19.67 -0.90 -36.58
CA TYR A 39 -19.67 -2.35 -36.34
C TYR A 39 -19.64 -2.76 -34.85
N THR A 40 -19.45 -1.79 -33.94
CA THR A 40 -19.51 -1.98 -32.48
C THR A 40 -20.82 -1.53 -31.84
N ALA A 41 -21.73 -0.96 -32.65
CA ALA A 41 -23.01 -0.46 -32.17
C ALA A 41 -23.90 -1.56 -31.60
N TRP A 42 -24.81 -1.14 -30.75
CA TRP A 42 -25.90 -1.98 -30.25
C TRP A 42 -26.79 -2.51 -31.39
N PRO A 43 -27.29 -3.77 -31.32
CA PRO A 43 -28.19 -4.30 -32.34
C PRO A 43 -29.49 -3.49 -32.46
N ALA A 44 -29.76 -2.95 -33.66
CA ALA A 44 -30.92 -2.08 -33.92
C ALA A 44 -32.27 -2.75 -33.62
N THR A 45 -32.33 -4.08 -33.73
CA THR A 45 -33.51 -4.93 -33.43
C THR A 45 -33.85 -4.99 -31.93
N ARG A 46 -32.98 -4.47 -31.05
CA ARG A 46 -33.08 -4.58 -29.58
C ARG A 46 -33.16 -3.22 -28.90
N SER A 47 -33.89 -2.25 -29.46
CA SER A 47 -33.85 -0.84 -29.02
C SER A 47 -34.64 -0.52 -27.73
N ARG A 48 -35.50 -1.43 -27.26
CA ARG A 48 -36.34 -1.25 -26.07
C ARG A 48 -36.76 -2.61 -25.52
N ASP A 49 -37.27 -2.60 -24.29
CA ASP A 49 -37.80 -3.80 -23.62
C ASP A 49 -36.84 -4.99 -23.76
N VAL A 50 -35.60 -4.79 -23.27
CA VAL A 50 -34.52 -5.75 -23.47
C VAL A 50 -33.76 -6.01 -22.18
N THR A 51 -33.51 -7.29 -21.90
CA THR A 51 -32.56 -7.74 -20.90
C THR A 51 -31.21 -7.98 -21.55
N LEU A 52 -30.18 -7.31 -21.04
CA LEU A 52 -28.77 -7.56 -21.32
C LEU A 52 -28.18 -8.39 -20.19
N ARG A 53 -27.63 -9.55 -20.49
CA ARG A 53 -26.87 -10.37 -19.53
C ARG A 53 -25.41 -10.46 -19.96
N GLN A 54 -24.51 -10.07 -19.07
CA GLN A 54 -23.07 -9.99 -19.32
C GLN A 54 -22.36 -10.91 -18.34
N ILE A 55 -21.51 -11.82 -18.84
CA ILE A 55 -20.73 -12.72 -18.00
C ILE A 55 -19.31 -12.17 -17.87
N VAL A 56 -18.84 -12.00 -16.64
CA VAL A 56 -17.49 -11.49 -16.34
C VAL A 56 -16.80 -12.31 -15.27
N ARG A 57 -15.49 -12.46 -15.38
CA ARG A 57 -14.65 -13.21 -14.44
C ARG A 57 -14.06 -12.26 -13.40
N VAL A 58 -14.42 -12.42 -12.12
CA VAL A 58 -13.81 -11.63 -11.04
C VAL A 58 -12.42 -12.18 -10.67
N SER A 59 -11.48 -11.30 -10.33
CA SER A 59 -10.11 -11.71 -9.95
C SER A 59 -10.03 -12.13 -8.47
N ALA A 60 -10.51 -11.28 -7.57
CA ALA A 60 -10.58 -11.49 -6.13
C ALA A 60 -12.00 -11.85 -5.66
N GLY A 61 -12.09 -12.71 -4.64
CA GLY A 61 -13.35 -13.08 -4.01
C GLY A 61 -13.74 -12.16 -2.85
N GLY A 62 -14.98 -12.26 -2.38
CA GLY A 62 -15.49 -11.53 -1.22
C GLY A 62 -16.88 -11.98 -0.79
N ARG A 63 -17.33 -11.54 0.39
CA ARG A 63 -18.65 -11.91 0.95
C ARG A 63 -19.79 -10.99 0.51
N ARG A 64 -19.42 -9.76 0.11
CA ARG A 64 -20.31 -8.76 -0.44
C ARG A 64 -19.69 -8.19 -1.70
N MET A 65 -20.53 -7.80 -2.64
CA MET A 65 -20.12 -7.15 -3.88
C MET A 65 -20.98 -5.94 -4.19
N ARG A 66 -20.50 -5.07 -5.07
CA ARG A 66 -21.28 -4.01 -5.70
C ARG A 66 -20.85 -3.84 -7.16
N VAL A 67 -21.74 -3.30 -7.99
CA VAL A 67 -21.53 -3.15 -9.43
C VAL A 67 -21.47 -1.67 -9.79
N LEU A 68 -20.49 -1.28 -10.60
CA LEU A 68 -20.38 0.06 -11.19
C LEU A 68 -20.96 0.04 -12.60
N LEU A 69 -21.99 0.86 -12.79
CA LEU A 69 -22.62 1.08 -14.08
C LEU A 69 -22.23 2.46 -14.62
N SER A 70 -21.98 2.55 -15.92
CA SER A 70 -21.40 3.76 -16.53
C SER A 70 -22.18 4.21 -17.75
N ASN A 71 -22.57 5.48 -17.76
CA ASN A 71 -23.12 6.20 -18.91
C ASN A 71 -22.18 7.35 -19.33
N VAL A 72 -20.87 7.17 -19.10
CA VAL A 72 -19.87 8.25 -19.24
C VAL A 72 -19.73 8.79 -20.67
N HIS A 73 -20.08 8.00 -21.68
CA HIS A 73 -20.09 8.41 -23.09
C HIS A 73 -21.51 8.64 -23.64
N GLY A 74 -22.54 8.45 -22.83
CA GLY A 74 -23.92 8.69 -23.24
C GLY A 74 -24.24 10.18 -23.28
N THR A 75 -25.06 10.59 -24.24
CA THR A 75 -25.56 11.97 -24.38
C THR A 75 -26.99 12.16 -23.85
N GLU A 76 -27.64 11.08 -23.42
CA GLU A 76 -28.97 11.08 -22.81
C GLU A 76 -28.99 10.17 -21.55
N PRO A 77 -29.99 10.32 -20.65
CA PRO A 77 -30.09 9.47 -19.47
C PRO A 77 -30.29 7.99 -19.80
N LEU A 78 -29.55 7.13 -19.12
CA LEU A 78 -29.70 5.67 -19.14
C LEU A 78 -30.62 5.24 -18.00
N THR A 79 -31.76 4.64 -18.31
CA THR A 79 -32.66 4.04 -17.31
C THR A 79 -32.47 2.53 -17.29
N ILE A 80 -32.21 1.99 -16.10
CA ILE A 80 -32.15 0.57 -15.80
C ILE A 80 -33.27 0.28 -14.83
N ASP A 81 -34.32 -0.39 -15.30
CA ASP A 81 -35.55 -0.53 -14.53
C ASP A 81 -35.52 -1.71 -13.56
N ALA A 82 -34.75 -2.75 -13.90
CA ALA A 82 -34.39 -3.82 -12.99
C ALA A 82 -32.96 -4.30 -13.29
N ALA A 83 -32.27 -4.79 -12.27
CA ALA A 83 -30.96 -5.41 -12.43
C ALA A 83 -30.75 -6.52 -11.40
N ALA A 84 -29.94 -7.52 -11.73
CA ALA A 84 -29.61 -8.63 -10.86
C ALA A 84 -28.22 -9.19 -11.13
N VAL A 85 -27.66 -9.88 -10.13
CA VAL A 85 -26.39 -10.59 -10.21
C VAL A 85 -26.56 -12.05 -9.83
N ALA A 86 -25.81 -12.93 -10.49
CA ALA A 86 -25.82 -14.36 -10.22
C ALA A 86 -24.44 -14.97 -10.52
N LEU A 87 -24.12 -16.11 -9.90
CA LEU A 87 -22.96 -16.90 -10.34
C LEU A 87 -23.32 -17.56 -11.67
N ALA A 88 -22.44 -17.46 -12.66
CA ALA A 88 -22.58 -18.23 -13.88
C ALA A 88 -21.89 -19.59 -13.72
N PRO A 89 -22.47 -20.69 -14.22
CA PRO A 89 -21.85 -22.01 -14.13
C PRO A 89 -20.63 -22.16 -15.05
N ALA A 90 -20.51 -21.32 -16.08
CA ALA A 90 -19.39 -21.27 -17.02
C ALA A 90 -19.33 -19.88 -17.67
N PRO A 91 -18.21 -19.50 -18.32
CA PRO A 91 -18.18 -18.35 -19.21
C PRO A 91 -18.92 -18.67 -20.52
N GLY A 92 -19.36 -17.64 -21.26
CA GLY A 92 -20.00 -17.81 -22.57
C GLY A 92 -21.37 -18.51 -22.58
N THR A 93 -22.04 -18.66 -21.44
CA THR A 93 -23.39 -19.23 -21.37
C THR A 93 -24.41 -18.17 -20.92
N PRO A 94 -25.65 -18.18 -21.48
CA PRO A 94 -26.73 -17.34 -20.97
C PRO A 94 -27.25 -17.81 -19.60
N ARG A 95 -26.86 -19.02 -19.15
CA ARG A 95 -27.31 -19.59 -17.89
C ARG A 95 -26.66 -18.91 -16.70
N ALA A 96 -27.44 -18.75 -15.65
CA ALA A 96 -26.96 -18.26 -14.35
C ALA A 96 -27.66 -19.01 -13.22
N ASN A 97 -27.02 -19.08 -12.06
CA ASN A 97 -27.61 -19.61 -10.84
C ASN A 97 -28.70 -18.66 -10.31
N THR A 98 -29.22 -18.93 -9.11
CA THR A 98 -30.22 -18.06 -8.48
C THR A 98 -29.74 -16.62 -8.38
N ALA A 99 -30.49 -15.72 -9.02
CA ALA A 99 -30.16 -14.31 -9.08
C ALA A 99 -30.49 -13.58 -7.77
N GLN A 100 -29.63 -12.64 -7.40
CA GLN A 100 -29.86 -11.66 -6.35
C GLN A 100 -30.13 -10.30 -6.98
N PRO A 101 -31.24 -9.62 -6.63
CA PRO A 101 -31.56 -8.32 -7.20
C PRO A 101 -30.54 -7.27 -6.77
N LEU A 102 -30.11 -6.43 -7.71
CA LEU A 102 -29.39 -5.21 -7.40
C LEU A 102 -30.38 -4.12 -6.95
N ARG A 103 -29.89 -3.25 -6.07
CA ARG A 103 -30.61 -2.06 -5.61
C ARG A 103 -29.74 -0.83 -5.80
N PHE A 104 -30.38 0.34 -5.88
CA PHE A 104 -29.73 1.63 -6.00
C PHE A 104 -30.38 2.60 -5.01
N SER A 105 -29.70 2.87 -3.90
CA SER A 105 -30.26 3.63 -2.79
C SER A 105 -31.59 3.05 -2.31
N GLY A 106 -31.66 1.72 -2.20
CA GLY A 106 -32.83 0.94 -1.80
C GLY A 106 -33.86 0.68 -2.90
N ARG A 107 -33.71 1.27 -4.10
CA ARG A 107 -34.69 1.15 -5.21
C ARG A 107 -34.28 0.07 -6.22
N ALA A 108 -35.25 -0.55 -6.89
CA ALA A 108 -34.99 -1.53 -7.95
C ALA A 108 -34.47 -0.91 -9.25
N SER A 109 -34.91 0.32 -9.53
CA SER A 109 -34.67 1.07 -10.76
C SER A 109 -33.73 2.25 -10.51
N VAL A 110 -32.95 2.61 -11.51
CA VAL A 110 -32.04 3.76 -11.49
C VAL A 110 -31.97 4.44 -12.85
N THR A 111 -31.88 5.77 -12.82
CA THR A 111 -31.54 6.57 -14.01
C THR A 111 -30.17 7.20 -13.80
N ILE A 112 -29.24 6.90 -14.71
CA ILE A 112 -27.88 7.42 -14.73
C ILE A 112 -27.83 8.55 -15.78
N ALA A 113 -27.54 9.77 -15.34
CA ALA A 113 -27.45 10.91 -16.25
C ALA A 113 -26.33 10.73 -17.30
N ALA A 114 -26.41 11.47 -18.39
CA ALA A 114 -25.34 11.56 -19.39
C ALA A 114 -24.00 11.93 -18.72
N GLY A 115 -22.92 11.24 -19.08
CA GLY A 115 -21.59 11.49 -18.53
C GLY A 115 -21.36 10.99 -17.11
N GLN A 116 -22.30 10.25 -16.49
CA GLN A 116 -22.23 9.84 -15.08
C GLN A 116 -22.05 8.33 -14.91
N GLU A 117 -21.60 7.95 -13.72
CA GLU A 117 -21.53 6.56 -13.26
C GLU A 117 -22.32 6.36 -11.97
N ARG A 118 -22.72 5.12 -11.68
CA ARG A 118 -23.48 4.78 -10.49
C ARG A 118 -23.11 3.41 -9.94
N TRP A 119 -22.72 3.37 -8.67
CA TRP A 119 -22.62 2.13 -7.92
C TRP A 119 -24.00 1.62 -7.52
N SER A 120 -24.19 0.30 -7.59
CA SER A 120 -25.26 -0.39 -6.87
C SER A 120 -25.03 -0.31 -5.36
N ASP A 121 -26.09 -0.56 -4.60
CA ASP A 121 -25.97 -0.94 -3.20
C ASP A 121 -25.21 -2.27 -3.11
N ALA A 122 -24.65 -2.52 -1.92
CA ALA A 122 -23.91 -3.73 -1.64
C ALA A 122 -24.84 -4.94 -1.50
N VAL A 123 -24.50 -6.02 -2.19
CA VAL A 123 -25.26 -7.27 -2.22
C VAL A 123 -24.52 -8.37 -1.47
N GLY A 124 -25.23 -9.10 -0.61
CA GLY A 124 -24.73 -10.23 0.18
C GLY A 124 -24.59 -11.50 -0.66
N MET A 125 -23.58 -11.52 -1.52
CA MET A 125 -23.28 -12.64 -2.40
C MET A 125 -21.81 -13.04 -2.24
N THR A 126 -21.59 -14.27 -1.78
CA THR A 126 -20.23 -14.79 -1.65
C THR A 126 -19.69 -15.16 -3.02
N LEU A 127 -18.65 -14.45 -3.45
CA LEU A 127 -17.92 -14.72 -4.68
C LEU A 127 -16.62 -15.47 -4.36
N PRO A 128 -16.47 -16.71 -4.86
CA PRO A 128 -15.15 -17.32 -4.95
C PRO A 128 -14.20 -16.47 -5.81
N PRO A 129 -12.89 -16.42 -5.51
CA PRO A 129 -11.91 -15.88 -6.45
C PRO A 129 -12.00 -16.62 -7.80
N ALA A 130 -11.89 -15.90 -8.93
CA ALA A 130 -12.10 -16.46 -10.27
C ALA A 130 -13.51 -17.01 -10.55
N ALA A 131 -14.53 -16.55 -9.84
CA ALA A 131 -15.91 -16.84 -10.21
C ALA A 131 -16.34 -16.09 -11.48
N ASP A 132 -17.15 -16.74 -12.31
CA ASP A 132 -17.92 -16.06 -13.35
C ASP A 132 -19.20 -15.49 -12.74
N VAL A 133 -19.46 -14.21 -13.02
CA VAL A 133 -20.60 -13.46 -12.51
C VAL A 133 -21.43 -13.00 -13.71
N ALA A 134 -22.70 -13.37 -13.70
CA ALA A 134 -23.70 -12.85 -14.62
C ALA A 134 -24.27 -11.54 -14.04
N VAL A 135 -24.14 -10.45 -14.77
CA VAL A 135 -24.79 -9.16 -14.48
C VAL A 135 -25.90 -8.96 -15.50
N SER A 136 -27.14 -8.96 -15.05
CA SER A 136 -28.33 -8.77 -15.90
C SER A 136 -28.94 -7.40 -15.68
N LEU A 137 -29.16 -6.64 -16.76
CA LEU A 137 -29.75 -5.30 -16.77
C LEU A 137 -30.99 -5.31 -17.67
N TYR A 138 -32.13 -4.87 -17.15
CA TYR A 138 -33.34 -4.64 -17.94
C TYR A 138 -33.45 -3.17 -18.33
N LEU A 139 -33.52 -2.93 -19.63
CA LEU A 139 -33.53 -1.63 -20.27
C LEU A 139 -34.90 -1.42 -20.92
N PRO A 140 -35.76 -0.54 -20.37
CA PRO A 140 -37.03 -0.21 -21.02
C PRO A 140 -36.81 0.52 -22.35
N ARG A 141 -35.67 1.23 -22.49
CA ARG A 141 -35.22 1.90 -23.70
C ARG A 141 -33.70 1.91 -23.72
N VAL A 142 -33.10 1.63 -24.87
CA VAL A 142 -31.65 1.69 -25.08
C VAL A 142 -31.25 3.08 -25.57
N PRO A 143 -30.44 3.84 -24.82
CA PRO A 143 -30.00 5.16 -25.27
C PRO A 143 -28.93 5.07 -26.37
N ALA A 144 -28.77 6.14 -27.15
CA ALA A 144 -27.71 6.27 -28.15
C ALA A 144 -26.96 7.62 -28.02
N PRO A 145 -25.62 7.64 -28.18
CA PRO A 145 -24.71 6.49 -28.35
C PRO A 145 -24.60 5.67 -27.06
N GLN A 146 -24.22 4.39 -27.17
CA GLN A 146 -24.02 3.55 -25.98
C GLN A 146 -22.62 3.75 -25.39
N THR A 147 -22.55 3.64 -24.07
CA THR A 147 -21.29 3.44 -23.35
C THR A 147 -21.03 1.94 -23.28
N GLY A 148 -19.83 1.50 -23.66
CA GLY A 148 -19.48 0.09 -23.59
C GLY A 148 -18.01 -0.19 -23.78
N HIS A 149 -17.72 -1.45 -24.04
CA HIS A 149 -16.38 -1.96 -24.24
C HIS A 149 -16.40 -3.05 -25.33
N PRO A 150 -16.07 -2.70 -26.59
CA PRO A 150 -16.09 -3.63 -27.73
C PRO A 150 -15.11 -4.80 -27.60
N GLY A 151 -14.05 -4.61 -26.82
CA GLY A 151 -13.00 -5.57 -26.53
C GLY A 151 -13.36 -6.62 -25.45
N ALA A 152 -14.61 -7.05 -25.34
CA ALA A 152 -14.99 -7.89 -24.20
C ALA A 152 -14.26 -9.25 -24.18
N ARG A 153 -13.97 -9.83 -25.35
CA ARG A 153 -13.56 -11.25 -25.54
C ARG A 153 -14.40 -12.17 -24.63
N ALA A 154 -15.67 -11.81 -24.51
CA ALA A 154 -16.69 -12.42 -23.69
C ALA A 154 -18.03 -12.14 -24.37
N THR A 155 -18.94 -13.09 -24.24
CA THR A 155 -20.26 -13.08 -24.87
C THR A 155 -21.28 -12.51 -23.90
N SER A 156 -22.00 -11.51 -24.37
CA SER A 156 -23.19 -10.96 -23.73
C SER A 156 -24.44 -11.41 -24.49
N PHE A 157 -25.56 -11.49 -23.79
CA PHE A 157 -26.81 -12.05 -24.28
C PHE A 157 -27.93 -11.02 -24.19
N LEU A 158 -28.70 -10.89 -25.27
CA LEU A 158 -29.83 -9.97 -25.37
C LEU A 158 -31.13 -10.75 -25.52
N SER A 159 -32.09 -10.53 -24.63
CA SER A 159 -33.45 -11.10 -24.72
C SER A 159 -34.50 -9.98 -24.66
N ILE A 160 -35.57 -10.09 -25.44
CA ILE A 160 -36.73 -9.18 -25.30
C ILE A 160 -37.43 -9.49 -23.98
N GLY A 161 -37.93 -8.47 -23.28
CA GLY A 161 -38.61 -8.60 -21.99
C GLY A 161 -37.70 -8.44 -20.78
N ASN A 162 -38.30 -8.40 -19.60
CA ASN A 162 -37.59 -8.40 -18.32
C ASN A 162 -37.32 -9.83 -17.84
N HIS A 163 -36.08 -10.27 -18.00
CA HIS A 163 -35.60 -11.62 -17.68
C HIS A 163 -34.42 -11.58 -16.70
N VAL A 164 -34.27 -10.53 -15.90
CA VAL A 164 -33.07 -10.34 -15.05
C VAL A 164 -32.90 -11.45 -14.00
N THR A 165 -33.99 -12.09 -13.58
CA THR A 165 -33.98 -13.19 -12.60
C THR A 165 -33.99 -14.58 -13.20
N ASP A 166 -34.15 -14.70 -14.53
CA ASP A 166 -34.34 -15.99 -15.16
C ASP A 166 -33.03 -16.79 -15.18
N VAL A 167 -33.11 -18.08 -14.86
CA VAL A 167 -31.95 -18.98 -14.82
C VAL A 167 -31.30 -19.16 -16.19
N ASP A 168 -32.06 -19.00 -17.27
CA ASP A 168 -31.60 -19.15 -18.65
C ASP A 168 -32.29 -18.13 -19.56
N LEU A 169 -31.69 -17.85 -20.73
CA LEU A 169 -32.24 -16.97 -21.76
C LEU A 169 -32.27 -17.71 -23.11
N PRO A 170 -33.21 -18.65 -23.30
CA PRO A 170 -33.30 -19.41 -24.55
C PRO A 170 -33.57 -18.47 -25.73
N GLY A 171 -32.82 -18.64 -26.82
CA GLY A 171 -32.94 -17.80 -28.01
C GLY A 171 -32.41 -16.38 -27.86
N ALA A 172 -31.65 -16.09 -26.80
CA ALA A 172 -30.98 -14.80 -26.66
C ALA A 172 -29.98 -14.56 -27.80
N GLU A 173 -29.94 -13.32 -28.28
CA GLU A 173 -28.98 -12.88 -29.28
C GLU A 173 -27.63 -12.63 -28.63
N ALA A 174 -26.58 -13.26 -29.17
CA ALA A 174 -25.24 -13.18 -28.63
C ALA A 174 -24.44 -12.03 -29.28
N VAL A 175 -23.76 -11.23 -28.46
CA VAL A 175 -22.84 -10.16 -28.88
C VAL A 175 -21.55 -10.23 -28.08
N THR A 176 -20.39 -10.09 -28.74
CA THR A 176 -19.08 -10.24 -28.07
C THR A 176 -18.56 -8.92 -27.51
N ARG A 177 -19.38 -8.23 -26.70
CA ARG A 177 -19.14 -6.86 -26.18
C ARG A 177 -19.76 -6.69 -24.80
N TRP A 178 -19.24 -5.75 -24.02
CA TRP A 178 -19.89 -5.27 -22.81
C TRP A 178 -20.52 -3.90 -23.03
N TYR A 179 -21.63 -3.62 -22.35
CA TYR A 179 -22.33 -2.33 -22.37
C TYR A 179 -22.65 -1.89 -20.94
N TRP A 180 -22.40 -0.61 -20.65
CA TRP A 180 -22.66 0.09 -19.38
C TRP A 180 -22.15 -0.56 -18.10
N LEU A 181 -21.31 -1.60 -18.18
CA LEU A 181 -20.72 -2.29 -17.04
C LEU A 181 -19.24 -1.91 -16.93
N ALA A 182 -18.89 -1.17 -15.88
CA ALA A 182 -17.56 -0.58 -15.72
C ALA A 182 -16.73 -1.20 -14.59
N GLY A 183 -17.36 -1.87 -13.63
CA GLY A 183 -16.64 -2.49 -12.52
C GLY A 183 -17.46 -3.40 -11.63
N ILE A 184 -16.76 -4.31 -10.95
CA ILE A 184 -17.28 -5.07 -9.82
C ILE A 184 -16.27 -4.93 -8.69
N ASP A 185 -16.75 -4.41 -7.56
CA ASP A 185 -15.99 -4.38 -6.31
C ASP A 185 -16.42 -5.52 -5.39
N VAL A 186 -15.47 -5.97 -4.57
CA VAL A 186 -15.73 -6.89 -3.46
C VAL A 186 -15.29 -6.25 -2.14
N GLU A 187 -16.01 -6.58 -1.07
CA GLU A 187 -15.63 -6.15 0.27
C GLU A 187 -14.43 -6.96 0.76
N ALA A 188 -13.39 -6.28 1.26
CA ALA A 188 -12.14 -6.91 1.69
C ALA A 188 -11.56 -6.34 2.99
N ALA A 189 -10.98 -7.23 3.80
CA ALA A 189 -10.29 -6.85 5.04
C ALA A 189 -8.96 -6.11 4.79
N ARG A 190 -8.40 -6.15 3.59
CA ARG A 190 -7.21 -5.39 3.18
C ARG A 190 -7.46 -4.89 1.76
N LEU A 191 -7.51 -3.57 1.59
CA LEU A 191 -7.79 -2.95 0.29
C LEU A 191 -6.54 -2.94 -0.57
N ALA A 192 -6.55 -3.75 -1.63
CA ALA A 192 -5.43 -3.89 -2.53
C ALA A 192 -5.92 -4.31 -3.92
N ALA A 193 -5.86 -3.39 -4.87
CA ALA A 193 -6.13 -3.64 -6.29
C ALA A 193 -4.97 -3.15 -7.17
N ILE A 194 -4.72 -3.92 -8.22
CA ILE A 194 -3.84 -3.59 -9.33
C ILE A 194 -4.72 -3.14 -10.50
N VAL A 195 -4.38 -2.00 -11.11
CA VAL A 195 -4.99 -1.57 -12.37
C VAL A 195 -3.97 -1.72 -13.49
N ALA A 196 -4.21 -2.65 -14.41
CA ALA A 196 -3.45 -2.75 -15.65
C ALA A 196 -4.08 -1.80 -16.68
N VAL A 197 -3.35 -0.78 -17.12
CA VAL A 197 -3.85 0.23 -18.07
C VAL A 197 -2.99 0.26 -19.32
N GLY A 198 -3.65 0.31 -20.49
CA GLY A 198 -2.96 0.24 -21.76
C GLY A 198 -3.85 0.14 -22.99
N ASP A 199 -3.25 -0.34 -24.07
CA ASP A 199 -3.86 -0.48 -25.39
C ASP A 199 -4.44 -1.89 -25.65
N SER A 200 -4.57 -2.28 -26.93
CA SER A 200 -5.04 -3.59 -27.41
C SER A 200 -4.25 -4.78 -26.85
N ILE A 201 -2.97 -4.59 -26.52
CA ILE A 201 -2.14 -5.62 -25.90
C ILE A 201 -2.67 -5.88 -24.49
N THR A 202 -2.88 -4.84 -23.69
CA THR A 202 -3.45 -4.97 -22.33
C THR A 202 -4.90 -5.44 -22.37
N ASP A 203 -5.68 -4.92 -23.30
CA ASP A 203 -7.07 -5.26 -23.56
C ASP A 203 -7.27 -6.75 -23.94
N GLY A 204 -6.25 -7.36 -24.55
CA GLY A 204 -6.22 -8.79 -24.87
C GLY A 204 -6.66 -9.12 -26.29
N TYR A 205 -6.29 -8.31 -27.28
CA TYR A 205 -6.51 -8.63 -28.70
C TYR A 205 -5.98 -10.02 -29.07
N GLY A 206 -6.65 -10.72 -29.97
CA GLY A 206 -6.25 -12.07 -30.39
C GLY A 206 -6.62 -13.20 -29.40
N VAL A 207 -6.94 -12.90 -28.14
CA VAL A 207 -7.49 -13.90 -27.20
C VAL A 207 -8.86 -14.35 -27.69
N LYS A 208 -9.05 -15.68 -27.83
CA LYS A 208 -10.36 -16.23 -28.19
C LYS A 208 -11.38 -15.97 -27.07
N PRO A 209 -12.65 -15.70 -27.40
CA PRO A 209 -13.68 -15.45 -26.40
C PRO A 209 -13.74 -16.52 -25.30
N GLU A 210 -14.10 -16.10 -24.09
CA GLU A 210 -14.30 -16.94 -22.88
C GLU A 210 -13.05 -17.60 -22.29
N ARG A 211 -11.90 -17.55 -22.97
CA ARG A 211 -10.69 -18.21 -22.50
C ARG A 211 -10.08 -17.57 -21.26
N ASN A 212 -10.30 -16.26 -21.07
CA ASN A 212 -9.67 -15.48 -20.00
C ASN A 212 -8.16 -15.76 -19.92
N SER A 213 -7.47 -15.62 -21.06
CA SER A 213 -6.05 -15.93 -21.22
C SER A 213 -5.22 -14.69 -21.58
N ARG A 214 -5.70 -13.49 -21.23
CA ARG A 214 -4.90 -12.26 -21.33
C ARG A 214 -3.75 -12.31 -20.33
N TRP A 215 -2.72 -11.50 -20.52
CA TRP A 215 -1.63 -11.44 -19.54
C TRP A 215 -2.13 -11.03 -18.14
N THR A 216 -3.17 -10.19 -18.08
CA THR A 216 -3.84 -9.80 -16.84
C THR A 216 -4.55 -10.97 -16.14
N ASP A 217 -5.14 -11.88 -16.91
CA ASP A 217 -5.81 -13.06 -16.38
C ASP A 217 -4.79 -14.08 -15.82
N VAL A 218 -3.67 -14.23 -16.52
CA VAL A 218 -2.52 -15.05 -16.09
C VAL A 218 -1.92 -14.48 -14.80
N LEU A 219 -1.70 -13.17 -14.72
CA LEU A 219 -1.24 -12.50 -13.51
C LEU A 219 -2.25 -12.70 -12.35
N ALA A 220 -3.55 -12.51 -12.59
CA ALA A 220 -4.57 -12.75 -11.58
C ALA A 220 -4.55 -14.20 -11.05
N ALA A 221 -4.31 -15.19 -11.92
CA ALA A 221 -4.15 -16.58 -11.50
C ALA A 221 -2.92 -16.79 -10.61
N ARG A 222 -1.77 -16.19 -10.97
CA ARG A 222 -0.54 -16.25 -10.16
C ARG A 222 -0.72 -15.58 -8.80
N LEU A 223 -1.38 -14.41 -8.76
CA LEU A 223 -1.68 -13.70 -7.51
C LEU A 223 -2.51 -14.57 -6.56
N ARG A 224 -3.57 -15.22 -7.07
CA ARG A 224 -4.40 -16.15 -6.30
C ARG A 224 -3.62 -17.35 -5.75
N GLY A 225 -2.64 -17.84 -6.51
CA GLY A 225 -1.78 -18.96 -6.11
C GLY A 225 -0.77 -18.63 -5.00
N ASN A 226 -0.57 -17.35 -4.65
CA ASN A 226 0.42 -16.93 -3.66
C ASN A 226 -0.24 -16.35 -2.40
N ALA A 227 0.15 -16.86 -1.22
CA ALA A 227 -0.47 -16.52 0.06
C ALA A 227 -0.44 -15.03 0.42
N SER A 228 0.61 -14.29 0.04
CA SER A 228 0.75 -12.86 0.36
C SER A 228 -0.04 -11.95 -0.58
N THR A 229 -0.44 -12.46 -1.75
CA THR A 229 -1.12 -11.69 -2.81
C THR A 229 -2.50 -12.20 -3.18
N ARG A 230 -2.95 -13.34 -2.64
CA ARG A 230 -4.21 -14.02 -3.05
C ARG A 230 -5.50 -13.21 -2.88
N THR A 231 -5.45 -12.13 -2.10
CA THR A 231 -6.60 -11.23 -1.89
C THR A 231 -6.54 -9.98 -2.76
N ILE A 232 -5.49 -9.80 -3.57
CA ILE A 232 -5.33 -8.62 -4.41
C ILE A 232 -6.25 -8.73 -5.62
N GLY A 233 -7.06 -7.70 -5.84
CA GLY A 233 -7.88 -7.58 -7.03
C GLY A 233 -7.08 -7.06 -8.23
N LEU A 234 -7.53 -7.38 -9.42
CA LEU A 234 -6.93 -6.94 -10.67
C LEU A 234 -8.03 -6.42 -11.60
N VAL A 235 -7.84 -5.18 -12.07
CA VAL A 235 -8.70 -4.49 -13.04
C VAL A 235 -7.93 -4.32 -14.35
N ASN A 236 -8.56 -4.66 -15.46
CA ASN A 236 -8.02 -4.43 -16.80
C ASN A 236 -8.70 -3.20 -17.41
N ALA A 237 -7.94 -2.13 -17.59
CA ALA A 237 -8.35 -0.86 -18.18
C ALA A 237 -7.73 -0.66 -19.58
N GLY A 238 -7.49 -1.76 -20.30
CA GLY A 238 -7.08 -1.76 -21.69
C GLY A 238 -8.15 -1.18 -22.62
N ILE A 239 -7.73 -0.53 -23.72
CA ILE A 239 -8.62 -0.16 -24.83
C ILE A 239 -7.87 -0.42 -26.13
N GLY A 240 -8.45 -1.22 -27.04
CA GLY A 240 -7.87 -1.42 -28.37
C GLY A 240 -7.57 -0.11 -29.11
N GLY A 241 -6.38 0.00 -29.71
CA GLY A 241 -5.98 1.22 -30.45
C GLY A 241 -5.90 2.49 -29.60
N ASN A 242 -5.84 2.39 -28.27
CA ASN A 242 -5.69 3.56 -27.41
C ASN A 242 -4.31 4.17 -27.51
N ARG A 243 -4.21 5.42 -27.11
CA ARG A 243 -3.03 6.26 -27.26
C ARG A 243 -2.86 7.11 -26.01
N VAL A 244 -1.62 7.48 -25.71
CA VAL A 244 -1.29 8.36 -24.60
C VAL A 244 -1.80 9.78 -24.88
N LEU A 245 -1.49 10.33 -26.06
CA LEU A 245 -1.54 11.78 -26.29
C LEU A 245 -2.78 12.26 -27.06
N ASN A 246 -3.38 11.38 -27.84
CA ASN A 246 -4.50 11.69 -28.73
C ASN A 246 -5.56 10.59 -28.64
N ASP A 247 -6.78 10.88 -29.07
CA ASP A 247 -7.81 9.84 -29.11
C ASP A 247 -7.44 8.76 -30.14
N GLY A 248 -7.97 7.56 -29.89
CA GLY A 248 -7.89 6.40 -30.77
C GLY A 248 -9.27 5.78 -30.93
N SER A 249 -9.41 4.47 -30.71
CA SER A 249 -10.74 3.86 -30.59
C SER A 249 -11.48 4.24 -29.30
N GLY A 250 -10.82 4.96 -28.40
CA GLY A 250 -11.39 5.57 -27.20
C GLY A 250 -10.62 6.84 -26.80
N PRO A 251 -11.03 7.52 -25.72
CA PRO A 251 -10.36 8.72 -25.22
C PRO A 251 -8.90 8.46 -24.91
N ARG A 252 -8.03 9.42 -25.20
CA ARG A 252 -6.60 9.36 -24.85
C ARG A 252 -6.36 9.06 -23.37
N LEU A 253 -5.27 8.34 -23.08
CA LEU A 253 -4.97 7.87 -21.73
C LEU A 253 -4.90 9.01 -20.71
N ILE A 254 -4.26 10.13 -21.06
CA ILE A 254 -4.09 11.26 -20.13
C ILE A 254 -5.41 11.83 -19.61
N ASP A 255 -6.48 11.78 -20.39
CA ASP A 255 -7.79 12.30 -19.98
C ASP A 255 -8.58 11.27 -19.16
N ARG A 256 -8.37 9.98 -19.40
CA ARG A 256 -9.07 8.89 -18.69
C ARG A 256 -8.32 8.35 -17.48
N PHE A 257 -7.04 8.68 -17.28
CA PHE A 257 -6.20 8.11 -16.22
C PHE A 257 -6.79 8.29 -14.82
N GLN A 258 -7.39 9.45 -14.55
CA GLN A 258 -8.09 9.73 -13.29
C GLN A 258 -9.19 8.70 -13.02
N ARG A 259 -10.12 8.53 -13.97
CA ARG A 259 -11.27 7.60 -13.86
C ARG A 259 -10.84 6.14 -13.88
N ASP A 260 -9.96 5.79 -14.81
CA ASP A 260 -9.65 4.39 -15.11
C ASP A 260 -8.61 3.80 -14.15
N VAL A 261 -7.81 4.64 -13.48
CA VAL A 261 -6.78 4.20 -12.52
C VAL A 261 -7.01 4.80 -11.13
N LEU A 262 -7.02 6.12 -11.01
CA LEU A 262 -6.92 6.79 -9.71
C LEU A 262 -8.18 6.69 -8.85
N ASP A 263 -9.35 6.62 -9.48
CA ASP A 263 -10.63 6.51 -8.79
C ASP A 263 -11.11 5.06 -8.62
N ARG A 264 -10.29 4.08 -9.00
CA ARG A 264 -10.62 2.66 -8.80
C ARG A 264 -10.48 2.27 -7.34
N SER A 265 -11.51 1.62 -6.81
CA SER A 265 -11.60 1.20 -5.42
C SER A 265 -10.40 0.35 -5.01
N GLY A 266 -9.73 0.76 -3.93
CA GLY A 266 -8.59 0.02 -3.39
C GLY A 266 -7.36 0.00 -4.29
N ALA A 267 -7.28 0.82 -5.34
CA ALA A 267 -6.08 0.93 -6.17
C ALA A 267 -4.85 1.25 -5.31
N ARG A 268 -3.81 0.44 -5.49
CA ARG A 268 -2.51 0.56 -4.81
C ARG A 268 -1.36 0.46 -5.80
N TRP A 269 -1.59 -0.21 -6.93
CA TRP A 269 -0.63 -0.32 -8.01
C TRP A 269 -1.31 -0.09 -9.35
N ALA A 270 -0.58 0.53 -10.27
CA ALA A 270 -0.92 0.59 -11.68
C ALA A 270 0.21 -0.05 -12.50
N ILE A 271 -0.12 -0.86 -13.50
CA ILE A 271 0.83 -1.32 -14.51
C ILE A 271 0.49 -0.56 -15.79
N LEU A 272 1.38 0.32 -16.24
CA LEU A 272 1.18 1.17 -17.41
C LEU A 272 1.94 0.58 -18.60
N LEU A 273 1.21 0.06 -19.59
CA LEU A 273 1.75 -0.44 -20.86
C LEU A 273 0.99 0.21 -22.02
N GLU A 274 1.51 1.30 -22.55
CA GLU A 274 0.82 2.15 -23.54
C GLU A 274 1.85 2.87 -24.43
N GLY A 275 1.42 3.34 -25.60
CA GLY A 275 2.22 4.20 -26.48
C GLY A 275 2.58 3.58 -27.82
N VAL A 276 2.30 2.29 -28.02
CA VAL A 276 2.56 1.61 -29.31
C VAL A 276 1.75 2.24 -30.44
N ASN A 277 0.50 2.64 -30.18
CA ASN A 277 -0.34 3.25 -31.20
C ASN A 277 0.02 4.72 -31.45
N ASP A 278 0.61 5.43 -30.47
CA ASP A 278 1.16 6.76 -30.70
C ASP A 278 2.34 6.71 -31.67
N LEU A 279 3.25 5.75 -31.45
CA LEU A 279 4.37 5.44 -32.33
C LEU A 279 3.86 5.02 -33.71
N GLY A 280 3.06 3.96 -33.79
CA GLY A 280 2.57 3.42 -35.05
C GLY A 280 1.84 4.46 -35.89
N THR A 281 0.97 5.29 -35.29
CA THR A 281 0.22 6.31 -36.02
C THR A 281 1.12 7.43 -36.57
N LEU A 282 2.30 7.68 -35.99
CA LEU A 282 3.19 8.76 -36.43
C LEU A 282 3.61 8.59 -37.90
N THR A 283 3.88 7.36 -38.31
CA THR A 283 4.45 7.05 -39.64
C THR A 283 3.54 6.20 -40.52
N ARG A 284 2.39 5.77 -40.00
CA ARG A 284 1.45 4.86 -40.70
C ARG A 284 1.10 5.33 -42.11
N ASP A 285 0.68 6.59 -42.24
CA ASP A 285 0.10 7.10 -43.48
C ASP A 285 1.14 7.84 -44.35
N ALA A 286 2.21 8.37 -43.74
CA ALA A 286 3.33 9.05 -44.41
C ALA A 286 4.56 9.13 -43.50
N PRO A 287 5.79 9.28 -44.05
CA PRO A 287 7.00 9.50 -43.24
C PRO A 287 6.90 10.77 -42.38
N ALA A 288 7.43 10.71 -41.16
CA ALA A 288 7.48 11.84 -40.25
C ALA A 288 8.84 12.55 -40.29
N THR A 289 8.87 13.83 -39.95
CA THR A 289 10.13 14.60 -39.88
C THR A 289 10.90 14.24 -38.61
N PRO A 290 12.24 14.40 -38.57
CA PRO A 290 13.03 14.17 -37.36
C PRO A 290 12.53 14.99 -36.15
N ALA A 291 12.01 16.20 -36.39
CA ALA A 291 11.42 17.02 -35.34
C ALA A 291 10.13 16.42 -34.77
N ALA A 292 9.30 15.78 -35.61
CA ALA A 292 8.07 15.13 -35.17
C ALA A 292 8.36 13.87 -34.33
N HIS A 293 9.36 13.07 -34.73
CA HIS A 293 9.87 11.94 -33.94
C HIS A 293 10.34 12.40 -32.54
N ALA A 294 11.24 13.39 -32.49
CA ALA A 294 11.75 13.94 -31.23
C ALA A 294 10.63 14.51 -30.34
N GLU A 295 9.67 15.22 -30.93
CA GLU A 295 8.54 15.79 -30.20
C GLU A 295 7.61 14.72 -29.64
N LEU A 296 7.36 13.64 -30.38
CA LEU A 296 6.54 12.52 -29.91
C LEU A 296 7.16 11.88 -28.66
N VAL A 297 8.44 11.51 -28.73
CA VAL A 297 9.17 10.90 -27.60
C VAL A 297 9.14 11.83 -26.38
N ARG A 298 9.39 13.13 -26.57
CA ARG A 298 9.36 14.12 -25.50
C ARG A 298 7.96 14.22 -24.86
N ARG A 299 6.90 14.23 -25.66
CA ARG A 299 5.53 14.35 -25.15
C ARG A 299 5.06 13.10 -24.43
N ILE A 300 5.38 11.91 -24.92
CA ILE A 300 5.02 10.64 -24.26
C ILE A 300 5.70 10.54 -22.90
N THR A 301 7.01 10.79 -22.83
CA THR A 301 7.76 10.70 -21.56
C THR A 301 7.32 11.75 -20.54
N ALA A 302 6.98 12.97 -20.99
CA ALA A 302 6.37 13.98 -20.14
C ALA A 302 4.98 13.56 -19.61
N ALA A 303 4.14 12.96 -20.45
CA ALA A 303 2.83 12.46 -20.04
C ALA A 303 2.94 11.31 -19.03
N PHE A 304 3.88 10.38 -19.21
CA PHE A 304 4.17 9.35 -18.21
C PHE A 304 4.60 9.95 -16.88
N THR A 305 5.49 10.95 -16.90
CA THR A 305 5.94 11.66 -15.68
C THR A 305 4.77 12.27 -14.92
N ASP A 306 3.88 12.98 -15.61
CA ASP A 306 2.69 13.60 -15.01
C ASP A 306 1.71 12.56 -14.43
N MET A 307 1.42 11.49 -15.17
CA MET A 307 0.53 10.43 -14.70
C MET A 307 1.09 9.72 -13.47
N VAL A 308 2.40 9.46 -13.43
CA VAL A 308 3.03 8.84 -12.25
C VAL A 308 2.96 9.77 -11.04
N ALA A 309 3.24 11.07 -11.21
CA ALA A 309 3.09 12.04 -10.13
C ALA A 309 1.65 12.11 -9.58
N LYS A 310 0.63 12.07 -10.46
CA LYS A 310 -0.78 12.02 -10.07
C LYS A 310 -1.12 10.73 -9.30
N ALA A 311 -0.55 9.60 -9.69
CA ALA A 311 -0.72 8.32 -8.98
C ALA A 311 -0.06 8.35 -7.60
N HIS A 312 1.16 8.86 -7.48
CA HIS A 312 1.86 9.02 -6.21
C HIS A 312 1.09 9.92 -5.22
N ALA A 313 0.48 11.00 -5.72
CA ALA A 313 -0.39 11.85 -4.90
C ALA A 313 -1.62 11.12 -4.31
N ARG A 314 -2.01 9.97 -4.89
CA ARG A 314 -3.06 9.08 -4.38
C ARG A 314 -2.51 7.84 -3.65
N GLY A 315 -1.19 7.77 -3.43
CA GLY A 315 -0.54 6.61 -2.81
C GLY A 315 -0.54 5.36 -3.67
N ILE A 316 -0.66 5.51 -5.00
CA ILE A 316 -0.63 4.43 -5.98
C ILE A 316 0.79 4.35 -6.56
N ARG A 317 1.42 3.18 -6.47
CA ARG A 317 2.70 2.90 -7.13
C ARG A 317 2.48 2.57 -8.60
N VAL A 318 3.30 3.10 -9.49
CA VAL A 318 3.21 2.85 -10.93
C VAL A 318 4.39 2.02 -11.39
N ILE A 319 4.07 0.90 -12.02
CA ILE A 319 5.02 0.00 -12.67
C ILE A 319 4.98 0.29 -14.17
N GLY A 320 6.13 0.65 -14.73
CA GLY A 320 6.28 0.88 -16.16
C GLY A 320 6.40 -0.44 -16.91
N GLY A 321 5.54 -0.67 -17.90
CA GLY A 321 5.70 -1.72 -18.90
C GLY A 321 6.40 -1.15 -20.13
N THR A 322 7.56 -1.69 -20.50
CA THR A 322 8.24 -1.27 -21.74
C THR A 322 7.40 -1.64 -22.97
N ILE A 323 7.32 -0.73 -23.94
CA ILE A 323 6.61 -0.92 -25.22
C ILE A 323 7.27 -2.07 -25.98
N MET A 324 6.49 -3.08 -26.35
CA MET A 324 6.97 -4.28 -27.05
C MET A 324 7.42 -3.97 -28.49
N PRO A 325 8.25 -4.84 -29.11
CA PRO A 325 8.60 -4.67 -30.51
C PRO A 325 7.39 -4.77 -31.43
N MET A 326 7.45 -4.08 -32.57
CA MET A 326 6.40 -4.07 -33.59
C MET A 326 6.93 -4.24 -35.02
N GLY A 327 8.23 -4.50 -35.17
CA GLY A 327 8.93 -4.65 -36.45
C GLY A 327 8.27 -5.69 -37.34
N GLY A 328 8.05 -5.34 -38.62
CA GLY A 328 7.35 -6.18 -39.58
C GLY A 328 5.82 -6.07 -39.55
N ASN A 329 5.22 -5.26 -38.66
CA ASN A 329 3.78 -5.06 -38.66
C ASN A 329 3.29 -4.37 -39.95
N ASP A 330 2.37 -5.04 -40.65
CA ASP A 330 1.80 -4.58 -41.92
C ASP A 330 0.87 -3.37 -41.76
N TYR A 331 0.34 -3.11 -40.57
CA TYR A 331 -0.59 -1.98 -40.38
C TYR A 331 0.15 -0.66 -40.15
N TYR A 332 1.25 -0.69 -39.39
CA TYR A 332 2.02 0.50 -39.00
C TYR A 332 3.30 0.71 -39.80
N HIS A 333 3.75 -0.27 -40.58
CA HIS A 333 4.94 -0.17 -41.42
C HIS A 333 6.19 0.39 -40.69
N PRO A 334 6.57 -0.13 -39.50
CA PRO A 334 7.61 0.48 -38.70
C PRO A 334 8.98 0.41 -39.39
N GLY A 335 9.61 1.59 -39.51
CA GLY A 335 10.98 1.74 -40.00
C GLY A 335 12.01 1.99 -38.89
N PRO A 336 13.29 2.13 -39.24
CA PRO A 336 14.38 2.33 -38.28
C PRO A 336 14.20 3.55 -37.37
N GLU A 337 13.64 4.66 -37.88
CA GLU A 337 13.39 5.85 -37.03
C GLU A 337 12.34 5.58 -35.96
N LEU A 338 11.29 4.83 -36.28
CA LEU A 338 10.24 4.50 -35.31
C LEU A 338 10.73 3.51 -34.24
N GLU A 339 11.57 2.55 -34.63
CA GLU A 339 12.23 1.67 -33.66
C GLU A 339 13.17 2.46 -32.74
N ALA A 340 13.89 3.46 -33.26
CA ALA A 340 14.73 4.34 -32.45
C ALA A 340 13.89 5.13 -31.41
N ASP A 341 12.71 5.64 -31.79
CA ASP A 341 11.79 6.30 -30.88
C ASP A 341 11.28 5.35 -29.79
N ARG A 342 10.87 4.14 -30.17
CA ARG A 342 10.42 3.11 -29.22
C ARG A 342 11.51 2.80 -28.20
N GLN A 343 12.75 2.63 -28.66
CA GLN A 343 13.91 2.41 -27.79
C GLN A 343 14.20 3.62 -26.89
N ALA A 344 14.02 4.84 -27.38
CA ALA A 344 14.17 6.04 -26.57
C ALA A 344 13.14 6.11 -25.44
N ILE A 345 11.87 5.79 -25.72
CA ILE A 345 10.81 5.71 -24.70
C ILE A 345 11.08 4.57 -23.71
N ASN A 346 11.48 3.40 -24.19
CA ASN A 346 11.80 2.27 -23.31
C ASN A 346 13.02 2.52 -22.42
N ARG A 347 14.04 3.20 -22.93
CA ARG A 347 15.18 3.67 -22.12
C ARG A 347 14.72 4.62 -21.02
N PHE A 348 13.83 5.58 -21.34
CA PHE A 348 13.21 6.43 -20.32
C PHE A 348 12.48 5.59 -19.26
N ILE A 349 11.63 4.63 -19.66
CA ILE A 349 10.91 3.76 -18.72
C ILE A 349 11.87 3.03 -17.78
N ARG A 350 13.01 2.52 -18.29
CA ARG A 350 13.99 1.76 -17.52
C ARG A 350 14.85 2.61 -16.59
N GLU A 351 15.28 3.79 -17.04
CA GLU A 351 16.42 4.48 -16.44
C GLU A 351 16.06 5.82 -15.77
N SER A 352 14.89 6.40 -16.04
CA SER A 352 14.58 7.76 -15.56
C SER A 352 14.37 7.87 -14.04
N GLY A 353 14.09 6.75 -13.36
CA GLY A 353 13.63 6.74 -11.98
C GLY A 353 12.20 7.27 -11.78
N THR A 354 11.46 7.51 -12.88
CA THR A 354 10.06 8.00 -12.82
C THR A 354 9.13 6.93 -12.23
N PHE A 355 9.29 5.66 -12.63
CA PHE A 355 8.43 4.56 -12.19
C PHE A 355 8.95 3.90 -10.90
N ASP A 356 8.05 3.38 -10.06
CA ASP A 356 8.41 2.66 -8.84
C ASP A 356 9.08 1.30 -9.12
N ALA A 357 8.77 0.72 -10.28
CA ALA A 357 9.35 -0.52 -10.78
C ALA A 357 9.12 -0.63 -12.30
N VAL A 358 9.81 -1.56 -12.95
CA VAL A 358 9.67 -1.82 -14.39
C VAL A 358 9.44 -3.31 -14.64
N VAL A 359 8.51 -3.62 -15.53
CA VAL A 359 8.39 -4.94 -16.16
C VAL A 359 8.81 -4.79 -17.61
N ASP A 360 9.94 -5.40 -17.96
CA ASP A 360 10.54 -5.30 -19.28
C ASP A 360 9.87 -6.25 -20.29
N PHE A 361 8.64 -5.93 -20.68
CA PHE A 361 7.91 -6.68 -21.70
C PHE A 361 8.61 -6.70 -23.07
N ASP A 362 9.43 -5.69 -23.39
CA ASP A 362 10.24 -5.67 -24.61
C ASP A 362 11.26 -6.82 -24.59
N ALA A 363 12.02 -6.96 -23.50
CA ALA A 363 12.97 -8.05 -23.34
C ALA A 363 12.30 -9.43 -23.29
N VAL A 364 11.11 -9.53 -22.69
CA VAL A 364 10.34 -10.78 -22.62
C VAL A 364 9.86 -11.24 -24.00
N MET A 365 9.47 -10.30 -24.85
CA MET A 365 8.71 -10.60 -26.06
C MET A 365 9.53 -10.59 -27.34
N ARG A 366 10.69 -9.93 -27.35
CA ARG A 366 11.51 -9.75 -28.54
C ARG A 366 12.22 -11.02 -29.01
N ASP A 367 12.40 -11.14 -30.32
CA ASP A 367 13.29 -12.12 -30.92
C ASP A 367 14.76 -11.76 -30.60
N PRO A 368 15.56 -12.63 -29.98
CA PRO A 368 16.96 -12.34 -29.71
C PRO A 368 17.82 -12.13 -30.97
N ALA A 369 17.42 -12.70 -32.11
CA ALA A 369 18.10 -12.53 -33.40
C ALA A 369 17.62 -11.30 -34.18
N ALA A 370 16.40 -10.83 -33.92
CA ALA A 370 15.82 -9.62 -34.50
C ALA A 370 15.08 -8.81 -33.42
N PRO A 371 15.80 -8.05 -32.57
CA PRO A 371 15.23 -7.43 -31.37
C PRO A 371 14.12 -6.39 -31.61
N ASP A 372 13.95 -5.94 -32.85
CA ASP A 372 12.86 -5.07 -33.30
C ASP A 372 11.56 -5.85 -33.58
N ARG A 373 11.58 -7.19 -33.55
CA ARG A 373 10.44 -8.08 -33.81
C ARG A 373 10.03 -8.88 -32.59
N LEU A 374 8.77 -9.31 -32.56
CA LEU A 374 8.29 -10.32 -31.62
C LEU A 374 8.93 -11.67 -31.93
N ALA A 375 9.30 -12.43 -30.90
CA ALA A 375 9.73 -13.81 -31.07
C ALA A 375 8.57 -14.64 -31.67
N SER A 376 8.86 -15.49 -32.65
CA SER A 376 7.83 -16.20 -33.43
C SER A 376 6.80 -16.97 -32.58
N GLN A 377 7.20 -17.56 -31.45
CA GLN A 377 6.30 -18.27 -30.54
C GLN A 377 5.33 -17.34 -29.78
N TYR A 378 5.69 -16.07 -29.66
CA TYR A 378 4.92 -15.05 -28.95
C TYR A 378 4.13 -14.14 -29.89
N ASP A 379 4.33 -14.24 -31.19
CA ASP A 379 3.66 -13.43 -32.20
C ASP A 379 2.33 -14.10 -32.62
N SER A 380 1.24 -13.32 -32.68
CA SER A 380 -0.04 -13.79 -33.22
C SER A 380 -0.04 -13.98 -34.75
N GLY A 381 1.01 -13.48 -35.41
CA GLY A 381 1.20 -13.48 -36.86
C GLY A 381 1.01 -12.11 -37.50
N ASP A 382 0.64 -11.09 -36.71
CA ASP A 382 0.51 -9.71 -37.17
C ASP A 382 1.70 -8.82 -36.78
N HIS A 383 2.71 -9.40 -36.10
CA HIS A 383 3.93 -8.72 -35.67
C HIS A 383 3.70 -7.56 -34.69
N LEU A 384 2.55 -7.53 -34.00
CA LEU A 384 2.20 -6.51 -33.01
C LEU A 384 1.58 -7.11 -31.75
N HIS A 385 0.64 -8.03 -31.92
CA HIS A 385 -0.12 -8.59 -30.80
C HIS A 385 0.45 -9.93 -30.34
N PRO A 386 0.47 -10.18 -29.01
CA PRO A 386 0.88 -11.47 -28.48
C PRO A 386 -0.03 -12.62 -28.94
N SER A 387 0.57 -13.78 -29.20
CA SER A 387 -0.13 -15.06 -29.20
C SER A 387 -0.60 -15.42 -27.77
N GLU A 388 -1.41 -16.48 -27.60
CA GLU A 388 -1.75 -16.97 -26.25
C GLU A 388 -0.49 -17.36 -25.44
N ALA A 389 0.57 -17.84 -26.10
CA ALA A 389 1.86 -18.11 -25.44
C ALA A 389 2.58 -16.80 -25.06
N GLY A 390 2.52 -15.78 -25.90
CA GLY A 390 3.03 -14.44 -25.58
C GLY A 390 2.31 -13.82 -24.38
N TYR A 391 0.98 -13.87 -24.33
CA TYR A 391 0.22 -13.39 -23.18
C TYR A 391 0.55 -14.14 -21.88
N ARG A 392 0.77 -15.46 -21.96
CA ARG A 392 1.27 -16.24 -20.83
C ARG A 392 2.63 -15.73 -20.36
N ALA A 393 3.59 -15.57 -21.27
CA ALA A 393 4.94 -15.09 -20.95
C ALA A 393 4.90 -13.72 -20.28
N MET A 394 4.10 -12.78 -20.79
CA MET A 394 3.89 -11.47 -20.17
C MET A 394 3.32 -11.58 -18.75
N GLY A 395 2.26 -12.38 -18.55
CA GLY A 395 1.65 -12.53 -17.23
C GLY A 395 2.57 -13.21 -16.21
N GLU A 396 3.46 -14.10 -16.67
CA GLU A 396 4.48 -14.78 -15.87
C GLU A 396 5.68 -13.88 -15.54
N ALA A 397 6.01 -12.94 -16.43
CA ALA A 397 7.13 -12.00 -16.25
C ALA A 397 6.91 -11.00 -15.10
N VAL A 398 5.67 -10.67 -14.74
CA VAL A 398 5.39 -9.70 -13.67
C VAL A 398 5.79 -10.29 -12.30
N PRO A 399 6.75 -9.72 -11.57
CA PRO A 399 7.15 -10.26 -10.26
C PRO A 399 6.09 -10.00 -9.19
N LEU A 400 5.62 -11.05 -8.49
CA LEU A 400 4.58 -10.89 -7.45
C LEU A 400 5.06 -10.10 -6.23
N GLY A 401 6.38 -10.06 -5.99
CA GLY A 401 7.00 -9.27 -4.92
C GLY A 401 6.71 -7.76 -5.01
N LEU A 402 6.40 -7.26 -6.21
CA LEU A 402 5.99 -5.85 -6.41
C LEU A 402 4.69 -5.50 -5.67
N PHE A 403 3.83 -6.50 -5.45
CA PHE A 403 2.49 -6.35 -4.87
C PHE A 403 2.38 -6.91 -3.45
N ALA A 404 3.45 -7.52 -2.96
CA ALA A 404 3.49 -7.95 -1.58
C ALA A 404 3.38 -6.70 -0.68
N PRO A 405 2.70 -6.79 0.48
CA PRO A 405 2.92 -5.82 1.54
C PRO A 405 4.44 -5.74 1.77
N ALA A 406 5.02 -4.54 1.80
CA ALA A 406 6.41 -4.39 2.22
C ALA A 406 6.60 -5.23 3.49
N ALA A 407 7.62 -6.12 3.49
CA ALA A 407 7.88 -6.95 4.65
C ALA A 407 7.97 -6.04 5.87
N ALA A 408 7.22 -6.35 6.92
CA ALA A 408 7.15 -5.46 8.07
C ALA A 408 8.57 -5.23 8.60
N THR A 409 9.02 -3.97 8.59
CA THR A 409 10.39 -3.62 8.98
C THR A 409 10.59 -4.05 10.43
N PRO A 410 11.57 -4.89 10.75
CA PRO A 410 11.82 -5.29 12.13
C PRO A 410 12.22 -4.07 12.96
N MET A 411 11.68 -3.93 14.16
CA MET A 411 11.95 -2.83 15.08
C MET A 411 12.23 -3.40 16.48
N ALA A 412 13.41 -3.10 17.02
CA ALA A 412 13.76 -3.39 18.41
C ALA A 412 13.35 -2.21 19.29
N LEU A 413 12.55 -2.50 20.30
CA LEU A 413 12.15 -1.53 21.33
C LEU A 413 13.21 -1.54 22.42
N THR A 414 13.94 -0.43 22.59
CA THR A 414 14.97 -0.30 23.63
C THR A 414 14.60 0.78 24.64
N PHE A 415 14.82 0.48 25.92
CA PHE A 415 14.52 1.37 27.04
C PHE A 415 15.76 1.59 27.88
N ASP A 416 16.30 2.80 27.83
CA ASP A 416 17.46 3.22 28.63
C ASP A 416 16.98 3.72 30.02
N ASP A 417 17.92 3.87 30.95
CA ASP A 417 17.73 4.43 32.29
C ASP A 417 16.82 3.63 33.22
N LEU A 418 16.80 2.30 33.10
CA LEU A 418 16.16 1.47 34.11
C LEU A 418 16.86 1.66 35.47
N PRO A 419 16.12 1.69 36.60
CA PRO A 419 14.71 1.30 36.76
C PRO A 419 13.64 2.33 36.36
N ALA A 420 13.98 3.62 36.21
CA ALA A 420 13.09 4.64 35.64
C ALA A 420 13.85 5.95 35.36
N HIS A 421 13.38 6.69 34.34
CA HIS A 421 13.93 8.00 33.94
C HIS A 421 13.01 9.16 34.31
N GLY A 422 13.61 10.24 34.80
CA GLY A 422 12.95 11.54 34.97
C GLY A 422 12.01 11.63 36.20
N PRO A 423 11.36 12.80 36.38
CA PRO A 423 10.48 13.03 37.52
C PRO A 423 9.20 12.20 37.42
N LEU A 424 8.75 11.66 38.55
CA LEU A 424 7.51 10.91 38.67
C LEU A 424 6.33 11.86 38.99
N PRO A 425 5.16 11.67 38.36
CA PRO A 425 3.93 12.33 38.81
C PRO A 425 3.61 12.00 40.26
N GLN A 426 2.88 12.89 40.95
CA GLN A 426 2.48 12.67 42.34
C GLN A 426 1.76 11.33 42.51
N GLY A 427 2.24 10.50 43.43
CA GLY A 427 1.67 9.16 43.70
C GLY A 427 2.11 8.06 42.74
N ALA A 428 2.92 8.35 41.72
CA ALA A 428 3.56 7.33 40.90
C ALA A 428 4.82 6.77 41.58
N SER A 429 5.16 5.52 41.24
CA SER A 429 6.41 4.87 41.67
C SER A 429 7.15 4.28 40.46
N ARG A 430 8.44 3.99 40.60
CA ARG A 430 9.24 3.36 39.53
C ARG A 430 8.68 1.99 39.18
N THR A 431 8.25 1.24 40.20
CA THR A 431 7.58 -0.06 40.01
C THR A 431 6.35 0.08 39.11
N LYS A 432 5.49 1.08 39.35
CA LYS A 432 4.27 1.28 38.55
C LYS A 432 4.57 1.68 37.11
N VAL A 433 5.58 2.51 36.88
CA VAL A 433 6.05 2.85 35.52
C VAL A 433 6.47 1.60 34.77
N VAL A 434 7.31 0.76 35.38
CA VAL A 434 7.78 -0.49 34.76
C VAL A 434 6.65 -1.49 34.53
N GLU A 435 5.74 -1.67 35.51
CA GLU A 435 4.57 -2.55 35.36
C GLU A 435 3.68 -2.12 34.17
N GLN A 436 3.47 -0.81 33.99
CA GLN A 436 2.71 -0.27 32.86
C GLN A 436 3.39 -0.53 31.52
N ILE A 437 4.72 -0.31 31.44
CA ILE A 437 5.51 -0.62 30.24
C ILE A 437 5.41 -2.12 29.91
N ALA A 438 5.65 -2.98 30.90
CA ALA A 438 5.59 -4.43 30.72
C ALA A 438 4.20 -4.91 30.27
N ALA A 439 3.12 -4.36 30.85
CA ALA A 439 1.75 -4.69 30.46
C ALA A 439 1.45 -4.28 29.01
N ALA A 440 1.87 -3.09 28.58
CA ALA A 440 1.67 -2.62 27.20
C ALA A 440 2.45 -3.48 26.19
N LEU A 441 3.70 -3.84 26.52
CA LEU A 441 4.51 -4.74 25.68
C LEU A 441 3.90 -6.14 25.58
N ALA A 442 3.41 -6.69 26.70
CA ALA A 442 2.78 -8.00 26.72
C ALA A 442 1.48 -8.04 25.89
N ALA A 443 0.65 -7.00 25.99
CA ALA A 443 -0.59 -6.87 25.21
C ALA A 443 -0.34 -6.92 23.69
N GLU A 444 0.76 -6.32 23.24
CA GLU A 444 1.15 -6.24 21.81
C GLU A 444 2.12 -7.35 21.38
N LYS A 445 2.44 -8.30 22.27
CA LYS A 445 3.46 -9.34 22.08
C LYS A 445 4.77 -8.75 21.56
N ALA A 446 5.16 -7.61 22.12
CA ALA A 446 6.29 -6.81 21.68
C ALA A 446 7.51 -7.16 22.54
N PRO A 447 8.54 -7.86 22.01
CA PRO A 447 9.79 -8.00 22.73
C PRO A 447 10.46 -6.64 22.91
N ALA A 448 11.10 -6.44 24.06
CA ALA A 448 11.86 -5.24 24.35
C ALA A 448 13.15 -5.58 25.10
N PHE A 449 14.09 -4.64 25.06
CA PHE A 449 15.38 -4.74 25.69
C PHE A 449 15.63 -3.51 26.58
N GLY A 450 15.98 -3.74 27.84
CA GLY A 450 16.22 -2.66 28.80
C GLY A 450 17.71 -2.47 29.07
N PHE A 451 18.16 -1.24 29.25
CA PHE A 451 19.53 -0.92 29.66
C PHE A 451 19.51 -0.35 31.08
N LEU A 452 20.18 -1.05 32.00
CA LEU A 452 20.13 -0.81 33.44
C LEU A 452 21.30 0.06 33.91
N ASN A 453 20.98 1.04 34.76
CA ASN A 453 21.93 1.77 35.58
C ASN A 453 21.85 1.32 37.04
N GLY A 454 22.88 0.61 37.50
CA GLY A 454 22.93 0.07 38.87
C GLY A 454 22.98 1.15 39.96
N GLY A 455 23.43 2.36 39.62
CA GLY A 455 23.46 3.51 40.52
C GLY A 455 22.17 4.33 40.55
N PHE A 456 21.17 4.00 39.71
CA PHE A 456 19.90 4.72 39.70
C PHE A 456 18.96 4.23 40.79
N GLY A 457 18.22 5.17 41.39
CA GLY A 457 17.17 4.84 42.36
C GLY A 457 17.68 4.34 43.71
N THR A 458 18.94 4.64 44.07
CA THR A 458 19.55 4.32 45.37
C THR A 458 18.94 5.12 46.53
N ASP A 459 18.26 6.22 46.23
CA ASP A 459 17.42 7.00 47.14
C ASP A 459 16.16 6.25 47.60
N THR A 460 15.71 5.27 46.80
CA THR A 460 14.46 4.51 46.98
C THR A 460 14.69 3.01 46.69
N PRO A 461 15.62 2.35 47.41
CA PRO A 461 16.17 1.06 47.02
C PRO A 461 15.13 -0.06 46.93
N LYS A 462 14.07 -0.02 47.75
CA LYS A 462 12.98 -1.01 47.70
C LYS A 462 12.12 -0.89 46.43
N ASP A 463 11.76 0.33 46.03
CA ASP A 463 10.96 0.58 44.81
C ASP A 463 11.79 0.28 43.56
N SER A 464 13.07 0.67 43.55
CA SER A 464 14.00 0.35 42.47
C SER A 464 14.21 -1.16 42.29
N ALA A 465 14.40 -1.90 43.38
CA ALA A 465 14.51 -3.36 43.33
C ALA A 465 13.22 -4.02 42.82
N ALA A 466 12.05 -3.53 43.27
CA ALA A 466 10.75 -4.02 42.81
C ALA A 466 10.50 -3.73 41.33
N ALA A 467 10.90 -2.55 40.83
CA ALA A 467 10.82 -2.20 39.41
C ALA A 467 11.67 -3.13 38.54
N ILE A 468 12.93 -3.40 38.93
CA ILE A 468 13.82 -4.33 38.21
C ILE A 468 13.24 -5.77 38.24
N ALA A 469 12.68 -6.19 39.38
CA ALA A 469 12.01 -7.47 39.51
C ALA A 469 10.76 -7.57 38.62
N ALA A 470 9.99 -6.49 38.47
CA ALA A 470 8.84 -6.43 37.57
C ALA A 470 9.28 -6.55 36.09
N TRP A 471 10.33 -5.85 35.67
CA TRP A 471 10.88 -5.94 34.31
C TRP A 471 11.30 -7.38 33.96
N THR A 472 12.14 -7.97 34.81
CA THR A 472 12.70 -9.31 34.61
C THR A 472 11.68 -10.43 34.89
N GLY A 473 10.67 -10.16 35.72
CA GLY A 473 9.51 -11.01 35.95
C GLY A 473 8.59 -11.11 34.73
N ALA A 474 8.48 -10.03 33.95
CA ALA A 474 7.77 -9.99 32.68
C ALA A 474 8.54 -10.66 31.52
N GLY A 475 9.74 -11.21 31.77
CA GLY A 475 10.57 -11.88 30.76
C GLY A 475 11.31 -10.91 29.82
N LEU A 476 11.39 -9.63 30.17
CA LEU A 476 12.10 -8.62 29.38
C LEU A 476 13.61 -8.68 29.66
N ALA A 477 14.41 -8.59 28.60
CA ALA A 477 15.86 -8.70 28.67
C ALA A 477 16.50 -7.42 29.24
N LEU A 478 17.71 -7.57 29.80
CA LEU A 478 18.50 -6.48 30.35
C LEU A 478 19.91 -6.45 29.75
N GLY A 479 20.47 -5.25 29.62
CA GLY A 479 21.87 -4.99 29.34
C GLY A 479 22.41 -3.87 30.22
N SER A 480 23.66 -3.52 30.02
CA SER A 480 24.37 -2.51 30.80
C SER A 480 24.24 -1.13 30.17
N HIS A 481 23.92 -0.13 31.00
CA HIS A 481 24.00 1.29 30.65
C HIS A 481 25.06 2.04 31.49
N GLY A 482 26.01 1.30 32.08
CA GLY A 482 26.94 1.85 33.08
C GLY A 482 26.29 2.04 34.44
N TYR A 483 27.09 2.16 35.50
CA TYR A 483 26.57 2.28 36.87
C TYR A 483 26.08 3.70 37.16
N ALA A 484 26.90 4.71 36.82
CA ALA A 484 26.67 6.11 37.17
C ALA A 484 25.98 6.94 36.07
N HIS A 485 25.69 6.35 34.90
CA HIS A 485 25.16 7.06 33.73
C HIS A 485 26.05 8.24 33.30
N ALA A 486 27.37 8.02 33.26
CA ALA A 486 28.34 9.05 32.90
C ALA A 486 28.85 8.86 31.46
N ALA A 487 29.08 9.98 30.76
CA ALA A 487 29.66 9.99 29.43
C ALA A 487 31.10 9.45 29.44
N LEU A 488 31.52 8.77 28.37
CA LEU A 488 32.89 8.26 28.26
C LEU A 488 33.92 9.41 28.29
N ASP A 489 33.60 10.54 27.65
CA ASP A 489 34.41 11.76 27.70
C ASP A 489 34.69 12.27 29.12
N THR A 490 33.80 11.97 30.08
CA THR A 490 33.94 12.37 31.49
C THR A 490 34.69 11.31 32.29
N LEU A 491 34.38 10.03 32.07
CA LEU A 491 34.97 8.92 32.83
C LEU A 491 36.43 8.64 32.45
N GLY A 492 36.77 8.83 31.17
CA GLY A 492 37.98 8.28 30.58
C GLY A 492 38.00 6.74 30.59
N ALA A 493 39.07 6.15 30.07
CA ALA A 493 39.14 4.69 29.87
C ALA A 493 39.10 3.88 31.17
N ALA A 494 39.86 4.31 32.19
CA ALA A 494 39.91 3.60 33.48
C ALA A 494 38.61 3.75 34.27
N GLY A 495 38.01 4.94 34.28
CA GLY A 495 36.72 5.19 34.92
C GLY A 495 35.61 4.39 34.26
N PHE A 496 35.61 4.30 32.93
CA PHE A 496 34.66 3.47 32.18
C PHE A 496 34.74 2.00 32.55
N ALA A 497 35.95 1.42 32.63
CA ALA A 497 36.12 0.01 33.00
C ALA A 497 35.63 -0.28 34.43
N ALA A 498 35.87 0.65 35.37
CA ALA A 498 35.38 0.54 36.74
C ALA A 498 33.84 0.66 36.84
N ASP A 499 33.26 1.63 36.13
CA ASP A 499 31.81 1.86 36.06
C ASP A 499 31.07 0.65 35.45
N LEU A 500 31.63 0.09 34.36
CA LEU A 500 31.12 -1.11 33.72
C LEU A 500 31.12 -2.31 34.69
N ALA A 501 32.24 -2.56 35.36
CA ALA A 501 32.38 -3.68 36.30
C ALA A 501 31.43 -3.55 37.50
N GLN A 502 31.21 -2.32 38.00
CA GLN A 502 30.27 -2.06 39.07
C GLN A 502 28.83 -2.35 38.66
N ASN A 503 28.45 -1.99 37.43
CA ASN A 503 27.12 -2.29 36.89
C ASN A 503 26.94 -3.79 36.63
N GLU A 504 27.99 -4.47 36.17
CA GLU A 504 28.00 -5.92 35.93
C GLU A 504 27.65 -6.71 37.21
N ALA A 505 28.17 -6.28 38.37
CA ALA A 505 27.84 -6.88 39.65
C ALA A 505 26.34 -6.80 39.98
N VAL A 506 25.64 -5.77 39.49
CA VAL A 506 24.17 -5.66 39.61
C VAL A 506 23.48 -6.59 38.61
N LEU A 507 23.87 -6.54 37.33
CA LEU A 507 23.28 -7.37 36.27
C LEU A 507 23.36 -8.86 36.56
N ARG A 508 24.49 -9.35 37.09
CA ARG A 508 24.67 -10.76 37.49
C ARG A 508 23.64 -11.25 38.50
N ARG A 509 23.06 -10.34 39.30
CA ARG A 509 22.03 -10.68 40.31
C ARG A 509 20.61 -10.64 39.75
N VAL A 510 20.35 -9.77 38.77
CA VAL A 510 18.97 -9.43 38.38
C VAL A 510 18.61 -9.85 36.96
N ALA A 511 19.57 -9.87 36.03
CA ALA A 511 19.30 -10.21 34.64
C ALA A 511 19.03 -11.70 34.47
N LYS A 512 18.10 -12.02 33.57
CA LYS A 512 17.80 -13.39 33.14
C LYS A 512 18.22 -13.54 31.68
N GLY A 513 19.08 -14.53 31.41
CA GLY A 513 19.65 -14.74 30.08
C GLY A 513 20.88 -13.89 29.81
N ASP A 514 21.16 -13.64 28.53
CA ASP A 514 22.37 -12.98 28.07
C ASP A 514 22.26 -11.45 28.17
N TRP A 515 22.97 -10.88 29.14
CA TRP A 515 22.99 -9.45 29.44
C TRP A 515 24.21 -8.71 28.87
N HIS A 516 25.06 -9.38 28.09
CA HIS A 516 26.26 -8.79 27.50
C HIS A 516 25.94 -7.90 26.29
N TRP A 517 25.10 -6.90 26.54
CA TRP A 517 24.77 -5.79 25.66
C TRP A 517 25.06 -4.50 26.40
N PHE A 518 25.66 -3.53 25.72
CA PHE A 518 26.04 -2.25 26.28
C PHE A 518 25.52 -1.11 25.42
N ARG A 519 24.96 -0.09 26.05
CA ARG A 519 24.59 1.17 25.41
C ARG A 519 25.36 2.29 26.11
N TYR A 520 26.09 3.10 25.35
CA TYR A 520 26.81 4.25 25.90
C TYR A 520 25.82 5.30 26.41
N PRO A 521 25.93 5.77 27.68
CA PRO A 521 25.19 6.95 28.14
C PRO A 521 25.38 8.12 27.18
N PHE A 522 24.28 8.81 26.88
CA PHE A 522 24.23 9.93 25.91
C PHE A 522 24.67 9.56 24.48
N LEU A 523 24.77 8.26 24.16
CA LEU A 523 25.42 7.74 22.95
C LEU A 523 26.87 8.25 22.79
N ASN A 524 27.51 8.64 23.90
CA ASN A 524 28.84 9.23 23.90
C ASN A 524 29.92 8.14 23.88
N GLU A 525 30.48 7.89 22.69
CA GLU A 525 31.61 6.98 22.48
C GLU A 525 32.99 7.65 22.66
N GLY A 526 33.04 8.84 23.24
CA GLY A 526 34.28 9.58 23.44
C GLY A 526 34.85 10.24 22.18
N ARG A 527 35.35 11.46 22.34
CA ARG A 527 35.99 12.24 21.28
C ARG A 527 37.44 11.80 21.03
N ASP A 528 38.13 11.37 22.08
CA ASP A 528 39.49 10.85 22.02
C ASP A 528 39.49 9.39 21.51
N PRO A 529 40.13 9.10 20.35
CA PRO A 529 40.20 7.76 19.79
C PRO A 529 40.83 6.73 20.73
N ASP A 530 41.87 7.08 21.49
CA ASP A 530 42.57 6.14 22.37
C ASP A 530 41.69 5.74 23.56
N VAL A 531 40.94 6.72 24.09
CA VAL A 531 39.93 6.48 25.13
C VAL A 531 38.79 5.60 24.60
N ARG A 532 38.29 5.89 23.40
CA ARG A 532 37.24 5.10 22.74
C ARG A 532 37.67 3.66 22.53
N GLU A 533 38.84 3.43 21.95
CA GLU A 533 39.35 2.08 21.68
C GLU A 533 39.68 1.32 22.98
N ALA A 534 40.12 2.01 24.04
CA ALA A 534 40.29 1.38 25.35
C ALA A 534 38.95 0.96 25.99
N ALA A 535 37.90 1.77 25.85
CA ALA A 535 36.56 1.41 26.29
C ALA A 535 36.00 0.22 25.50
N ARG A 536 36.13 0.23 24.17
CA ARG A 536 35.74 -0.88 23.29
C ARG A 536 36.51 -2.17 23.62
N ARG A 537 37.82 -2.10 23.87
CA ARG A 537 38.59 -3.26 24.39
C ARG A 537 38.06 -3.80 25.72
N SER A 538 37.63 -2.93 26.62
CA SER A 538 37.03 -3.33 27.90
C SER A 538 35.70 -4.07 27.68
N LEU A 539 34.86 -3.58 26.78
CA LEU A 539 33.62 -4.25 26.37
C LEU A 539 33.90 -5.61 25.70
N ALA A 540 34.85 -5.66 24.76
CA ALA A 540 35.24 -6.89 24.08
C ALA A 540 35.75 -7.96 25.06
N LYS A 541 36.59 -7.56 26.02
CA LYS A 541 37.10 -8.44 27.08
C LYS A 541 35.97 -8.99 27.97
N GLY A 542 34.93 -8.19 28.22
CA GLY A 542 33.74 -8.61 28.94
C GLY A 542 32.72 -9.40 28.11
N GLY A 543 32.99 -9.65 26.82
CA GLY A 543 32.06 -10.35 25.92
C GLY A 543 30.83 -9.52 25.51
N TYR A 544 30.87 -8.20 25.70
CA TYR A 544 29.77 -7.31 25.37
C TYR A 544 29.59 -7.12 23.87
N ARG A 545 28.35 -6.83 23.49
CA ARG A 545 27.98 -6.22 22.21
C ARG A 545 27.53 -4.78 22.44
N ILE A 546 27.79 -3.90 21.48
CA ILE A 546 27.29 -2.51 21.55
C ILE A 546 25.94 -2.44 20.84
N ALA A 547 24.93 -1.93 21.54
CA ALA A 547 23.60 -1.71 20.96
C ALA A 547 23.55 -0.35 20.25
N ALA A 548 23.27 -0.37 18.95
CA ALA A 548 23.13 0.82 18.12
C ALA A 548 21.77 1.50 18.32
N VAL A 549 21.60 2.68 17.70
CA VAL A 549 20.34 3.43 17.63
C VAL A 549 20.16 3.94 16.21
N THR A 550 18.96 3.78 15.66
CA THR A 550 18.62 4.32 14.32
C THR A 550 17.48 5.32 14.35
N THR A 551 16.70 5.34 15.44
CA THR A 551 15.65 6.35 15.61
C THR A 551 15.47 6.69 17.09
N SER A 552 15.25 7.96 17.37
CA SER A 552 14.91 8.51 18.68
C SER A 552 14.06 9.75 18.45
N PHE A 553 13.17 10.05 19.39
CA PHE A 553 12.35 11.26 19.38
C PHE A 553 12.46 12.04 20.70
N ALA A 554 13.59 11.84 21.41
CA ALA A 554 13.91 12.48 22.68
C ALA A 554 12.78 12.34 23.72
N ASP A 555 12.26 11.12 23.90
CA ASP A 555 11.13 10.85 24.79
C ASP A 555 11.41 11.23 26.27
N TYR A 556 12.68 11.31 26.65
CA TYR A 556 13.13 11.77 27.96
C TYR A 556 12.65 13.20 28.30
N ASP A 557 12.61 14.12 27.32
CA ASP A 557 12.24 15.54 27.50
C ASP A 557 10.77 15.73 27.92
N TRP A 558 9.94 14.69 27.79
CA TRP A 558 8.50 14.77 28.00
C TRP A 558 8.08 14.48 29.45
N ASN A 559 8.96 13.87 30.25
CA ASN A 559 8.60 13.46 31.63
C ASN A 559 8.39 14.66 32.55
N ALA A 560 9.25 15.68 32.49
CA ALA A 560 9.11 16.87 33.33
C ALA A 560 7.85 17.69 33.03
N PRO A 561 7.54 18.03 31.75
CA PRO A 561 6.27 18.64 31.40
C PRO A 561 5.06 17.80 31.84
N TYR A 562 5.10 16.48 31.65
CA TYR A 562 4.00 15.61 32.07
C TYR A 562 3.76 15.63 33.58
N ALA A 563 4.83 15.53 34.39
CA ALA A 563 4.73 15.62 35.83
C ALA A 563 4.17 16.98 36.28
N ALA A 564 4.63 18.09 35.68
CA ALA A 564 4.15 19.44 35.97
C ALA A 564 2.67 19.63 35.60
N CYS A 565 2.26 19.20 34.41
CA CYS A 565 0.87 19.28 33.97
C CYS A 565 -0.08 18.47 34.86
N THR A 566 0.34 17.27 35.26
CA THR A 566 -0.46 16.40 36.13
C THR A 566 -0.59 17.01 37.51
N ALA A 567 0.48 17.59 38.07
CA ALA A 567 0.44 18.28 39.36
C ALA A 567 -0.54 19.47 39.37
N LYS A 568 -0.72 20.15 38.24
CA LYS A 568 -1.70 21.24 38.07
C LYS A 568 -3.12 20.76 37.75
N GLY A 569 -3.33 19.47 37.50
CA GLY A 569 -4.62 18.93 37.06
C GLY A 569 -5.05 19.39 35.65
N ASP A 570 -4.11 19.84 34.80
CA ASP A 570 -4.44 20.38 33.47
C ASP A 570 -4.58 19.25 32.43
N ALA A 571 -5.76 18.65 32.39
CA ALA A 571 -6.09 17.58 31.44
C ALA A 571 -5.97 18.02 29.97
N GLY A 572 -6.26 19.30 29.68
CA GLY A 572 -6.16 19.85 28.33
C GLY A 572 -4.72 19.93 27.83
N ALA A 573 -3.80 20.34 28.70
CA ALA A 573 -2.38 20.33 28.40
C ALA A 573 -1.79 18.92 28.33
N VAL A 574 -2.22 17.99 29.19
CA VAL A 574 -1.84 16.58 29.05
C VAL A 574 -2.26 16.04 27.68
N ALA A 575 -3.49 16.30 27.21
CA ALA A 575 -3.94 15.87 25.89
C ALA A 575 -3.08 16.45 24.74
N ARG A 576 -2.63 17.72 24.86
CA ARG A 576 -1.70 18.32 23.90
C ARG A 576 -0.33 17.67 23.92
N LEU A 577 0.21 17.33 25.09
CA LEU A 577 1.44 16.56 25.22
C LEU A 577 1.32 15.19 24.52
N GLU A 578 0.21 14.47 24.75
CA GLU A 578 0.00 13.15 24.16
C GLU A 578 -0.04 13.19 22.62
N ALA A 579 -0.69 14.21 22.06
CA ALA A 579 -0.77 14.40 20.62
C ALA A 579 0.60 14.73 20.01
N ALA A 580 1.34 15.66 20.63
CA ALA A 580 2.66 16.06 20.16
C ALA A 580 3.69 14.92 20.26
N TYR A 581 3.64 14.12 21.33
CA TYR A 581 4.52 12.95 21.52
C TYR A 581 4.39 11.93 20.38
N LEU A 582 3.16 11.58 19.99
CA LEU A 582 2.94 10.66 18.88
C LEU A 582 3.33 11.27 17.52
N ALA A 583 3.18 12.58 17.36
CA ALA A 583 3.61 13.27 16.14
C ALA A 583 5.13 13.21 15.97
N ASP A 584 5.89 13.48 17.02
CA ASP A 584 7.35 13.44 17.02
C ASP A 584 7.89 12.01 16.83
N ALA A 585 7.30 11.04 17.52
CA ALA A 585 7.64 9.64 17.34
C ALA A 585 7.37 9.15 15.91
N ARG A 586 6.26 9.59 15.29
CA ARG A 586 5.95 9.28 13.88
C ARG A 586 6.93 9.92 12.93
N ALA A 587 7.24 11.21 13.12
CA ALA A 587 8.15 11.96 12.27
C ALA A 587 9.55 11.34 12.31
N SER A 588 10.04 11.00 13.50
CA SER A 588 11.37 10.39 13.69
C SER A 588 11.47 9.00 13.06
N ALA A 589 10.45 8.16 13.18
CA ALA A 589 10.43 6.85 12.54
C ALA A 589 10.28 6.92 11.01
N ALA A 590 9.55 7.91 10.49
CA ALA A 590 9.45 8.16 9.06
C ALA A 590 10.79 8.63 8.47
N ALA A 591 11.48 9.56 9.16
CA ALA A 591 12.79 10.04 8.77
C ALA A 591 13.85 8.92 8.79
N ALA A 592 13.86 8.08 9.83
CA ALA A 592 14.77 6.94 9.93
C ALA A 592 14.59 5.94 8.78
N ARG A 593 13.34 5.69 8.36
CA ARG A 593 13.07 4.88 7.17
C ARG A 593 13.53 5.52 5.87
N ALA A 594 13.31 6.83 5.73
CA ALA A 594 13.77 7.55 4.54
C ALA A 594 15.31 7.49 4.42
N ALA A 595 16.03 7.57 5.54
CA ALA A 595 17.49 7.48 5.57
C ALA A 595 18.03 6.04 5.45
N GLY A 596 17.32 5.06 6.03
CA GLY A 596 17.81 3.68 6.16
C GLY A 596 17.24 2.67 5.17
N GLY A 597 16.24 3.04 4.35
CA GLY A 597 15.57 2.11 3.44
C GLY A 597 14.94 0.92 4.17
N GLU A 598 15.36 -0.29 3.81
CA GLU A 598 14.89 -1.55 4.42
C GLU A 598 15.61 -1.93 5.73
N THR A 599 16.57 -1.10 6.18
CA THR A 599 17.32 -1.37 7.41
C THR A 599 16.35 -1.54 8.60
N PRO A 600 16.43 -2.67 9.35
CA PRO A 600 15.72 -2.84 10.61
C PRO A 600 16.00 -1.67 11.56
N GLN A 601 15.10 -1.36 12.47
CA GLN A 601 15.18 -0.16 13.29
C GLN A 601 15.44 -0.50 14.76
N VAL A 602 16.28 0.28 15.44
CA VAL A 602 16.44 0.25 16.90
C VAL A 602 15.94 1.59 17.43
N VAL A 603 14.79 1.57 18.11
CA VAL A 603 14.21 2.78 18.71
C VAL A 603 14.71 2.95 20.14
N LEU A 604 15.34 4.09 20.40
CA LEU A 604 15.76 4.54 21.72
C LEU A 604 14.59 5.24 22.41
N MET A 605 14.21 4.70 23.56
CA MET A 605 13.27 5.30 24.51
C MET A 605 13.86 5.21 25.92
N HIS A 606 13.21 5.85 26.89
CA HIS A 606 13.60 5.81 28.30
C HIS A 606 12.43 5.28 29.14
N ALA A 607 12.74 4.63 30.27
CA ALA A 607 11.74 4.11 31.20
C ALA A 607 11.04 5.24 32.02
N GLY A 608 10.41 6.19 31.34
CA GLY A 608 9.75 7.35 31.94
C GLY A 608 8.23 7.18 32.13
N ALA A 609 7.65 7.94 33.06
CA ALA A 609 6.22 7.88 33.36
C ALA A 609 5.35 8.28 32.17
N PHE A 610 5.79 9.22 31.34
CA PHE A 610 5.02 9.61 30.16
C PHE A 610 5.13 8.57 29.04
N THR A 611 6.32 7.98 28.84
CA THR A 611 6.51 6.85 27.93
C THR A 611 5.62 5.67 28.33
N ALA A 612 5.55 5.31 29.62
CA ALA A 612 4.67 4.26 30.13
C ALA A 612 3.19 4.51 29.79
N ARG A 613 2.72 5.76 29.97
CA ARG A 613 1.36 6.19 29.62
C ARG A 613 1.08 6.07 28.11
N MET A 614 2.05 6.46 27.28
CA MET A 614 1.87 6.55 25.83
C MET A 614 2.12 5.25 25.09
N LEU A 615 2.80 4.29 25.70
CA LEU A 615 3.31 3.09 25.04
C LEU A 615 2.23 2.29 24.27
N PRO A 616 1.01 2.03 24.78
CA PRO A 616 -0.01 1.34 23.99
C PRO A 616 -0.34 2.03 22.66
N ARG A 617 -0.49 3.36 22.68
CA ARG A 617 -0.78 4.15 21.47
C ARG A 617 0.42 4.22 20.54
N LEU A 618 1.63 4.28 21.10
CA LEU A 618 2.88 4.29 20.35
C LEU A 618 3.08 2.96 19.60
N LEU A 619 2.88 1.82 20.27
CA LEU A 619 3.01 0.49 19.66
C LEU A 619 1.99 0.28 18.53
N ALA A 620 0.73 0.65 18.76
CA ALA A 620 -0.31 0.58 17.75
C ALA A 620 0.03 1.45 16.53
N MET A 621 0.58 2.66 16.75
CA MET A 621 1.03 3.53 15.68
C MET A 621 2.16 2.89 14.87
N TYR A 622 3.21 2.36 15.51
CA TYR A 622 4.32 1.71 14.80
C TYR A 622 3.88 0.47 14.01
N ARG A 623 2.94 -0.33 14.54
CA ARG A 623 2.30 -1.41 13.77
C ARG A 623 1.56 -0.89 12.55
N GLY A 624 0.79 0.19 12.70
CA GLY A 624 0.10 0.86 11.60
C GLY A 624 1.05 1.45 10.55
N MET A 625 2.24 1.85 10.96
CA MET A 625 3.33 2.25 10.06
C MET A 625 3.99 1.04 9.37
N GLY A 626 3.65 -0.20 9.71
CA GLY A 626 4.21 -1.40 9.07
C GLY A 626 5.52 -1.90 9.71
N PHE A 627 5.76 -1.57 10.97
CA PHE A 627 6.85 -2.21 11.74
C PHE A 627 6.38 -3.53 12.35
N ARG A 628 7.31 -4.47 12.54
CA ARG A 628 7.11 -5.63 13.43
C ARG A 628 8.11 -5.55 14.59
N PHE A 629 7.64 -5.78 15.81
CA PHE A 629 8.53 -5.80 16.97
C PHE A 629 9.35 -7.09 16.97
N ALA A 630 10.66 -6.96 17.16
CA ALA A 630 11.62 -8.07 17.11
C ALA A 630 12.67 -7.91 18.23
N PRO A 631 13.26 -9.01 18.74
CA PRO A 631 14.34 -8.93 19.72
C PRO A 631 15.53 -8.13 19.18
N LEU A 632 16.23 -7.38 20.05
CA LEU A 632 17.40 -6.58 19.67
C LEU A 632 18.45 -7.40 18.91
N ALA A 633 18.77 -8.59 19.42
CA ALA A 633 19.71 -9.52 18.78
C ALA A 633 19.27 -10.03 17.40
N GLU A 634 17.98 -9.92 17.04
CA GLU A 634 17.51 -10.21 15.69
C GLU A 634 17.71 -9.02 14.76
N VAL A 635 17.33 -7.82 15.22
CA VAL A 635 17.43 -6.57 14.45
C VAL A 635 18.89 -6.28 14.09
N GLU A 636 19.79 -6.41 15.06
CA GLU A 636 21.21 -6.08 14.88
C GLU A 636 22.05 -7.18 14.21
N ARG A 637 21.42 -8.27 13.73
CA ARG A 637 22.06 -9.19 12.77
C ARG A 637 22.13 -8.61 11.36
N ALA A 638 21.39 -7.53 11.07
CA ALA A 638 21.42 -6.92 9.75
C ALA A 638 22.83 -6.38 9.43
N PRO A 639 23.30 -6.49 8.17
CA PRO A 639 24.66 -6.09 7.79
C PRO A 639 25.06 -4.67 8.20
N PHE A 640 24.10 -3.74 8.22
CA PHE A 640 24.27 -2.36 8.70
C PHE A 640 24.93 -2.28 10.09
N TYR A 641 24.59 -3.21 10.99
CA TYR A 641 25.06 -3.20 12.38
C TYR A 641 26.35 -3.99 12.60
N ALA A 642 26.91 -4.65 11.59
CA ALA A 642 28.03 -5.58 11.78
C ALA A 642 29.29 -4.92 12.36
N ALA A 643 29.56 -3.65 12.03
CA ALA A 643 30.67 -2.89 12.62
C ALA A 643 30.31 -2.24 13.97
N ALA A 644 29.03 -1.92 14.16
CA ALA A 644 28.49 -1.32 15.37
C ALA A 644 28.54 -2.29 16.56
N VAL A 645 28.03 -3.50 16.37
CA VAL A 645 27.79 -4.50 17.42
C VAL A 645 29.07 -5.07 18.01
N ASP A 646 30.13 -5.18 17.19
CA ASP A 646 31.39 -5.82 17.55
C ASP A 646 32.38 -4.79 18.13
N PRO A 647 32.61 -4.78 19.46
CA PRO A 647 33.55 -3.86 20.08
C PRO A 647 35.02 -4.18 19.75
N SER A 648 35.34 -5.28 19.08
CA SER A 648 36.70 -5.51 18.57
C SER A 648 37.01 -4.69 17.31
N ARG A 649 35.99 -4.10 16.68
CA ARG A 649 36.13 -3.21 15.53
C ARG A 649 36.24 -1.74 15.97
N PRO A 650 36.95 -0.89 15.21
CA PRO A 650 37.07 0.53 15.53
C PRO A 650 35.71 1.24 15.59
N GLY A 651 35.58 2.19 16.52
CA GLY A 651 34.40 3.06 16.62
C GLY A 651 34.55 4.38 15.83
N PRO A 652 33.49 5.21 15.78
CA PRO A 652 32.22 5.06 16.49
C PRO A 652 31.25 4.10 15.81
N THR A 653 30.24 3.66 16.57
CA THR A 653 29.12 2.85 16.08
C THR A 653 28.39 3.57 14.96
N ALA A 654 28.11 2.87 13.87
CA ALA A 654 27.34 3.41 12.76
C ALA A 654 25.93 3.85 13.23
N SER A 655 25.51 5.05 12.81
CA SER A 655 24.19 5.61 13.09
C SER A 655 23.54 6.13 11.81
N LEU A 656 22.21 6.12 11.78
CA LEU A 656 21.47 6.85 10.75
C LEU A 656 21.35 8.32 11.16
N PRO A 657 21.25 9.25 10.20
CA PRO A 657 20.89 10.63 10.49
C PRO A 657 19.58 10.70 11.29
N MET A 658 19.65 11.20 12.51
CA MET A 658 18.48 11.42 13.36
C MET A 658 18.14 12.92 13.35
N PRO A 659 17.00 13.33 12.77
CA PRO A 659 16.59 14.72 12.81
C PRO A 659 16.33 15.14 14.25
N LYS A 660 16.56 16.42 14.55
CA LYS A 660 16.21 17.00 15.85
C LYS A 660 14.68 16.91 16.05
N PRO A 661 14.18 16.24 17.10
CA PRO A 661 12.75 16.22 17.41
C PRO A 661 12.23 17.62 17.75
N ALA A 662 10.92 17.86 17.59
CA ALA A 662 10.32 19.15 17.95
C ALA A 662 10.28 19.34 19.47
N GLY A 663 10.10 18.25 20.20
CA GLY A 663 10.02 18.21 21.65
C GLY A 663 8.65 18.63 22.20
N PRO A 664 8.48 18.65 23.53
CA PRO A 664 7.26 19.11 24.16
C PRO A 664 6.98 20.60 23.83
N PRO A 665 5.70 21.01 23.69
CA PRO A 665 5.36 22.40 23.42
C PRO A 665 5.93 23.35 24.47
N ALA A 666 6.58 24.43 24.03
CA ALA A 666 7.18 25.43 24.93
C ALA A 666 6.12 26.07 25.84
N GLY A 667 6.45 26.27 27.11
CA GLY A 667 5.56 26.91 28.08
C GLY A 667 4.36 26.06 28.52
N ILE A 668 4.26 24.80 28.07
CA ILE A 668 3.13 23.95 28.46
C ILE A 668 3.13 23.72 29.96
N CYS A 669 2.00 24.05 30.60
CA CYS A 669 1.82 23.96 32.05
C CYS A 669 2.79 24.81 32.86
N GLN A 670 3.37 25.88 32.30
CA GLN A 670 4.09 26.90 33.08
C GLN A 670 3.12 27.86 33.78
#